data_AF-A0A1C6HE25-F1
#
_entry.id   AF-A0A1C6HE25-F1
#
_cell.length_a   1.000
_cell.length_b   1.000
_cell.length_c   1.000
_cell.angle_alpha   90.00
_cell.angle_beta   90.00
_cell.angle_gamma   90.00
#
_symmetry.space_group_name_H-M   'P 1'
#
loop_
_entity.id
_entity.type
_entity.pdbx_description
1 polymer ?
#
loop_
_entity_poly.entity_id
_entity_poly.type
_entity_poly.pdbx_seq_one_letter_code
_entity_poly.pdbx_strand_id
1 'polypeptide(L)'
;MLINIDSNKYKDMTLASLHMGLIADRFKKRQSIKDLTIKEIIESVGNNGQAFCRALLDGGTDEENFVGQTLLVLEFDGDLKYREFKEKCEKYSLSYAFTYKTLGSCANQKGFGAVFLMDRWIKNPALAKAANILLRAFFSPVGAECLNLGGYFLGGKGIIEKKPYAKINIVELARNLEIYYRETKGRNNSKELKRLGKKSGICVKNGELCIYNENEFDLEGIEDKINDNGIIMLPYSEGKACEGDSAKEQKIRKDIPTLTGYNQESLCKLCPLLNDFVNGEDIHYDQEFLLVTSLVHIKGGKKLFFDNLQKRTGKWNHTLNQNRKHNILNGSPMYCENSKTTCPYYNNCKGKSLYDKASRKIRKLENTEVFYKIDKCVSVLKKMLEEAVAARNADIHIIKAQTALGKTEQYAEIVKNWIGKKFIIAVPTIKLQREVAERIEAKGVECEITESMYTKIAQLGLPDLEEKLNKDFSKGFTKRGKKTILEYKKEHMDELSPRQLEIFNEILKKRKIGYSGARCIVTTHALFLMKELYKMQDYEIIIDEDLLMTLFHFTSSLPLSDIEKLLELPFIDADNREQLERILELDNEETIQVNFTSLSESVLEKLYEQRNEFTGPVPKLFDSTHVIMCKNKKEIVFIKKYDFGDCSKMTILSATADRALYEDYFSGKTINFREVYKAEYKGKVLQYTAHTLSRAFFNKNGGTDVLEEIKEKYIGDIPIITFKMLAPDSEIHFGKTEGFNVYRGMDIAVIGTPHNSPVLYKMVGAMLGYDTSGSLHRYRVERGGYSFPMMSYADKKMRNMQLFFIESELEQAVGRARLLRENCTVYVFSNYPCQQAEIIENPYLRVKTEEDTEKNEDEIIQNETMEY
;
A
#
# COMPACT_ATOMS: atom_id res chain seq x y z
N MET A 1 33.32 26.97 13.28
CA MET A 1 34.01 25.88 12.57
C MET A 1 35.42 25.79 13.13
N LEU A 2 35.80 24.64 13.68
CA LEU A 2 37.14 24.43 14.21
C LEU A 2 38.18 24.36 13.08
N ILE A 3 39.30 25.07 13.24
CA ILE A 3 40.41 25.12 12.28
C ILE A 3 41.74 25.36 13.01
N ASN A 4 42.83 24.73 12.55
CA ASN A 4 44.18 25.14 12.94
C ASN A 4 44.60 26.37 12.13
N ILE A 5 44.83 27.49 12.80
CA ILE A 5 45.29 28.75 12.19
C ILE A 5 46.37 29.39 13.06
N ASP A 6 47.38 29.96 12.42
CA ASP A 6 48.49 30.62 13.11
C ASP A 6 48.03 31.93 13.76
N SER A 7 48.54 32.22 14.95
CA SER A 7 48.31 33.49 15.64
C SER A 7 48.97 34.68 14.94
N ASN A 8 50.03 34.41 14.16
CA ASN A 8 50.82 35.45 13.50
C ASN A 8 50.34 35.73 12.08
N LYS A 9 50.40 37.01 11.70
CA LYS A 9 50.02 37.52 10.38
C LYS A 9 51.27 37.72 9.54
N TYR A 10 51.23 37.29 8.29
CA TYR A 10 52.33 37.46 7.34
C TYR A 10 51.86 38.24 6.13
N LYS A 11 52.62 39.26 5.72
CA LYS A 11 52.33 40.06 4.52
C LYS A 11 53.45 40.00 3.49
N ASP A 12 54.59 39.43 3.89
CA ASP A 12 55.80 39.30 3.10
C ASP A 12 56.26 37.84 3.09
N MET A 13 56.65 37.36 1.91
CA MET A 13 57.06 35.96 1.71
C MET A 13 58.40 35.68 2.39
N THR A 14 59.34 36.63 2.36
CA THR A 14 60.69 36.47 2.96
C THR A 14 60.58 36.21 4.46
N LEU A 15 59.75 37.00 5.15
CA LEU A 15 59.49 36.83 6.58
C LEU A 15 58.75 35.52 6.90
N ALA A 16 57.77 35.14 6.08
CA ALA A 16 57.06 33.87 6.26
C ALA A 16 58.00 32.67 6.10
N SER A 17 58.89 32.69 5.10
CA SER A 17 59.89 31.65 4.85
C SER A 17 60.88 31.50 6.00
N LEU A 18 61.36 32.61 6.59
CA LEU A 18 62.24 32.57 7.76
C LEU A 18 61.55 31.96 8.99
N HIS A 19 60.23 32.11 9.10
CA HIS A 19 59.45 31.64 10.25
C HIS A 19 58.81 30.26 10.06
N MET A 20 59.07 29.53 8.97
CA MET A 20 58.43 28.23 8.68
C MET A 20 58.57 27.21 9.83
N GLY A 21 59.75 27.12 10.46
CA GLY A 21 59.95 26.27 11.62
C GLY A 21 59.10 26.69 12.83
N LEU A 22 59.02 28.00 13.08
CA LEU A 22 58.21 28.56 14.17
C LEU A 22 56.70 28.41 13.93
N ILE A 23 56.26 28.51 12.67
CA ILE A 23 54.88 28.27 12.27
C ILE A 23 54.50 26.81 12.56
N ALA A 24 55.35 25.86 12.15
CA ALA A 24 55.14 24.43 12.43
C ALA A 24 55.07 24.15 13.94
N ASP A 25 55.96 24.74 14.75
CA ASP A 25 55.94 24.57 16.21
C ASP A 25 54.70 25.18 16.87
N ARG A 26 54.12 26.25 16.30
CA ARG A 26 52.84 26.80 16.80
C ARG A 26 51.66 25.89 16.48
N PHE A 27 51.66 25.21 15.34
CA PHE A 27 50.63 24.22 15.01
C PHE A 27 50.64 22.98 15.90
N LYS A 28 51.77 22.65 16.54
CA LYS A 28 51.84 21.60 17.57
C LYS A 28 51.08 21.95 18.85
N LYS A 29 50.75 23.23 19.07
CA LYS A 29 50.09 23.69 20.28
C LYS A 29 48.58 23.81 20.08
N ARG A 30 47.80 23.43 21.08
CA ARG A 30 46.33 23.54 21.07
C ARG A 30 45.82 24.96 20.84
N GLN A 31 46.59 26.00 21.17
CA GLN A 31 46.18 27.39 20.90
C GLN A 31 46.04 27.73 19.41
N SER A 32 46.56 26.89 18.50
CA SER A 32 46.33 27.02 17.06
C SER A 32 44.91 26.63 16.63
N ILE A 33 44.19 25.83 17.43
CA ILE A 33 42.81 25.46 17.15
C ILE A 33 41.90 26.63 17.54
N LYS A 34 41.20 27.19 16.56
CA LYS A 34 40.25 28.30 16.73
C LYS A 34 38.88 27.87 16.25
N ASP A 35 37.83 28.30 16.94
CA ASP A 35 36.47 28.22 16.43
C ASP A 35 36.13 29.53 15.70
N LEU A 36 36.07 29.46 14.37
CA LEU A 36 35.82 30.61 13.51
C LEU A 36 34.66 30.35 12.55
N THR A 37 33.93 31.39 12.20
CA THR A 37 33.00 31.38 11.07
C THR A 37 33.75 31.39 9.74
N ILE A 38 33.11 30.95 8.67
CA ILE A 38 33.74 30.97 7.33
C ILE A 38 34.14 32.39 6.89
N LYS A 39 33.40 33.42 7.34
CA LYS A 39 33.73 34.83 7.05
C LYS A 39 35.00 35.27 7.76
N GLU A 40 35.19 34.86 9.02
CA GLU A 40 36.41 35.14 9.79
C GLU A 40 37.62 34.39 9.22
N ILE A 41 37.43 33.16 8.73
CA ILE A 41 38.48 32.40 8.05
C ILE A 41 38.89 33.08 6.75
N ILE A 42 37.93 33.54 5.94
CA ILE A 42 38.20 34.30 4.70
C ILE A 42 39.07 35.53 4.99
N GLU A 43 38.77 36.26 6.07
CA GLU A 43 39.54 37.45 6.46
C GLU A 43 40.92 37.08 7.01
N SER A 44 40.99 36.07 7.86
CA SER A 44 42.23 35.65 8.55
C SER A 44 43.23 35.02 7.58
N VAL A 45 42.76 34.16 6.69
CA VAL A 45 43.59 33.51 5.67
C VAL A 45 43.81 34.46 4.50
N GLY A 46 42.75 34.97 3.88
CA GLY A 46 42.83 35.67 2.60
C GLY A 46 43.44 37.06 2.66
N ASN A 47 43.12 37.84 3.70
CA ASN A 47 43.63 39.20 3.88
C ASN A 47 44.78 39.25 4.87
N ASN A 48 44.67 38.61 6.04
CA ASN A 48 45.67 38.74 7.11
C ASN A 48 46.93 37.87 6.91
N GLY A 49 46.93 36.96 5.94
CA GLY A 49 48.07 36.11 5.62
C GLY A 49 48.47 35.17 6.77
N GLN A 50 47.49 34.76 7.58
CA GLN A 50 47.70 33.76 8.63
C GLN A 50 47.81 32.38 7.98
N ALA A 51 48.84 31.63 8.37
CA ALA A 51 48.98 30.24 7.93
C ALA A 51 47.85 29.39 8.51
N PHE A 52 47.41 28.34 7.81
CA PHE A 52 46.32 27.48 8.24
C PHE A 52 46.47 26.05 7.71
N CYS A 53 45.84 25.08 8.37
CA CYS A 53 45.77 23.71 7.88
C CYS A 53 44.44 23.45 7.16
N ARG A 54 44.48 22.59 6.14
CA ARG A 54 43.24 22.10 5.51
C ARG A 54 42.43 21.17 6.43
N ALA A 55 43.14 20.44 7.30
CA ALA A 55 42.61 19.51 8.28
C ALA A 55 42.68 20.10 9.69
N LEU A 56 41.81 19.61 10.56
CA LEU A 56 41.86 19.82 12.00
C LEU A 56 42.79 18.76 12.61
N LEU A 57 43.79 19.23 13.34
CA LEU A 57 44.83 18.44 14.00
C LEU A 57 44.86 18.79 15.49
N ASP A 58 44.89 17.78 16.36
CA ASP A 58 45.06 17.96 17.81
C ASP A 58 46.26 17.16 18.30
N GLY A 59 47.33 17.85 18.72
CA GLY A 59 48.53 17.22 19.26
C GLY A 59 49.78 17.23 18.37
N GLY A 60 49.72 17.80 17.16
CA GLY A 60 50.87 17.86 16.25
C GLY A 60 50.49 17.96 14.79
N THR A 61 51.50 17.98 13.90
CA THR A 61 51.30 17.95 12.43
C THR A 61 51.38 16.55 11.84
N ASP A 62 51.54 15.52 12.66
CA ASP A 62 51.58 14.13 12.21
C ASP A 62 50.18 13.58 11.96
N GLU A 63 50.06 12.58 11.09
CA GLU A 63 48.77 11.99 10.69
C GLU A 63 47.99 11.38 11.86
N GLU A 64 48.68 10.88 12.88
CA GLU A 64 48.06 10.34 14.12
C GLU A 64 47.23 11.39 14.88
N ASN A 65 47.53 12.68 14.65
CA ASN A 65 46.81 13.79 15.27
C ASN A 65 45.61 14.27 14.43
N PHE A 66 45.27 13.58 13.32
CA PHE A 66 44.15 13.94 12.46
C PHE A 66 42.79 13.74 13.16
N VAL A 67 42.04 14.83 13.31
CA VAL A 67 40.70 14.82 13.91
C VAL A 67 39.61 14.82 12.82
N GLY A 68 39.85 15.53 11.73
CA GLY A 68 38.94 15.58 10.59
C GLY A 68 39.29 16.68 9.59
N GLN A 69 38.68 16.65 8.42
CA GLN A 69 38.86 17.63 7.36
C GLN A 69 37.52 18.22 6.92
N THR A 70 37.48 19.54 6.71
CA THR A 70 36.32 20.23 6.12
C THR A 70 36.71 21.20 4.99
N LEU A 71 38.00 21.49 4.83
CA LEU A 71 38.52 22.34 3.76
C LEU A 71 39.31 21.51 2.74
N LEU A 72 39.17 21.83 1.46
CA LEU A 72 40.12 21.44 0.42
C LEU A 72 40.84 22.70 -0.07
N VAL A 73 42.16 22.61 -0.27
CA VAL A 73 42.98 23.77 -0.60
C VAL A 73 43.86 23.44 -1.81
N LEU A 74 43.91 24.35 -2.77
CA LEU A 74 44.81 24.33 -3.92
C LEU A 74 45.58 25.65 -3.98
N GLU A 75 46.89 25.58 -4.17
CA GLU A 75 47.73 26.74 -4.47
C GLU A 75 48.38 26.58 -5.86
N PHE A 76 48.48 27.69 -6.56
CA PHE A 76 49.05 27.79 -7.91
C PHE A 76 50.06 28.93 -7.94
N ASP A 77 51.32 28.62 -8.28
CA ASP A 77 52.42 29.59 -8.32
C ASP A 77 52.66 30.15 -9.73
N GLY A 78 51.58 30.37 -10.49
CA GLY A 78 51.62 30.95 -11.84
C GLY A 78 51.38 29.96 -12.99
N ASP A 79 51.34 28.66 -12.71
CA ASP A 79 51.19 27.59 -13.72
C ASP A 79 49.78 27.49 -14.33
N LEU A 80 48.78 28.10 -13.69
CA LEU A 80 47.38 28.11 -14.14
C LEU A 80 46.85 29.54 -14.11
N LYS A 81 46.24 30.01 -15.22
CA LYS A 81 45.61 31.33 -15.24
C LYS A 81 44.31 31.30 -14.43
N TYR A 82 44.08 32.32 -13.61
CA TYR A 82 42.87 32.42 -12.78
C TYR A 82 41.55 32.31 -13.58
N ARG A 83 41.53 32.82 -14.82
CA ARG A 83 40.39 32.68 -15.72
C ARG A 83 40.10 31.21 -16.08
N GLU A 84 41.13 30.45 -16.42
CA GLU A 84 41.01 29.02 -16.77
C GLU A 84 40.55 28.19 -15.56
N PHE A 85 41.02 28.56 -14.36
CA PHE A 85 40.51 27.99 -13.10
C PHE A 85 39.00 28.22 -12.95
N LYS A 86 38.53 29.46 -13.13
CA LYS A 86 37.10 29.79 -13.06
C LYS A 86 36.26 29.03 -14.07
N GLU A 87 36.66 29.06 -15.34
CA GLU A 87 35.94 28.38 -16.43
C GLU A 87 35.82 26.87 -16.14
N LYS A 88 36.89 26.26 -15.61
CA LYS A 88 36.88 24.85 -15.23
C LYS A 88 35.99 24.58 -14.01
N CYS A 89 36.03 25.43 -12.98
CA CYS A 89 35.15 25.33 -11.83
C CYS A 89 33.68 25.46 -12.22
N GLU A 90 33.34 26.40 -13.10
CA GLU A 90 31.96 26.59 -13.58
C GLU A 90 31.50 25.40 -14.44
N LYS A 91 32.36 24.91 -15.33
CA LYS A 91 32.04 23.78 -16.22
C LYS A 91 31.75 22.49 -15.45
N TYR A 92 32.53 22.21 -14.39
CA TYR A 92 32.42 20.97 -13.62
C TYR A 92 31.80 21.16 -12.22
N SER A 93 31.09 22.27 -12.00
CA SER A 93 30.37 22.57 -10.75
C SER A 93 31.24 22.49 -9.49
N LEU A 94 32.51 22.93 -9.57
CA LEU A 94 33.46 22.92 -8.45
C LEU A 94 33.32 24.22 -7.64
N SER A 95 32.46 24.16 -6.62
CA SER A 95 32.13 25.29 -5.75
C SER A 95 33.24 25.60 -4.74
N TYR A 96 34.03 26.65 -4.97
CA TYR A 96 35.00 27.17 -3.99
C TYR A 96 34.36 28.21 -3.06
N ALA A 97 34.82 28.25 -1.81
CA ALA A 97 34.38 29.20 -0.81
C ALA A 97 35.06 30.56 -0.98
N PHE A 98 36.36 30.60 -1.28
CA PHE A 98 37.07 31.83 -1.60
C PHE A 98 38.40 31.58 -2.30
N THR A 99 38.95 32.62 -2.92
CA THR A 99 40.28 32.64 -3.54
C THR A 99 41.08 33.86 -3.08
N TYR A 100 42.40 33.74 -2.96
CA TYR A 100 43.28 34.79 -2.45
C TYR A 100 44.60 34.87 -3.23
N LYS A 101 45.25 36.04 -3.19
CA LYS A 101 46.61 36.24 -3.73
C LYS A 101 47.64 35.67 -2.76
N THR A 102 48.48 34.74 -3.21
CA THR A 102 49.56 34.18 -2.38
C THR A 102 50.59 35.25 -2.02
N LEU A 103 51.37 35.04 -0.95
CA LEU A 103 52.36 36.01 -0.50
C LEU A 103 53.43 36.31 -1.56
N GLY A 104 53.84 35.29 -2.34
CA GLY A 104 54.80 35.42 -3.44
C GLY A 104 54.26 36.09 -4.72
N SER A 105 52.95 36.38 -4.80
CA SER A 105 52.31 36.94 -6.00
C SER A 105 52.84 38.36 -6.33
N CYS A 106 53.40 38.59 -7.51
CA CYS A 106 53.93 39.88 -7.96
C CYS A 106 53.37 40.27 -9.34
N ALA A 107 53.74 41.46 -9.86
CA ALA A 107 53.23 41.94 -11.15
C ALA A 107 53.48 40.95 -12.32
N ASN A 108 54.57 40.19 -12.25
CA ASN A 108 55.00 39.25 -13.29
C ASN A 108 54.63 37.78 -13.01
N GLN A 109 54.24 37.43 -11.76
CA GLN A 109 53.87 36.06 -11.36
C GLN A 109 52.62 36.11 -10.49
N LYS A 110 51.46 35.79 -11.09
CA LYS A 110 50.13 35.94 -10.46
C LYS A 110 49.69 34.66 -9.74
N GLY A 111 50.42 34.28 -8.69
CA GLY A 111 50.05 33.13 -7.86
C GLY A 111 48.76 33.38 -7.07
N PHE A 112 47.93 32.34 -6.90
CA PHE A 112 46.69 32.38 -6.13
C PHE A 112 46.40 31.06 -5.40
N GLY A 113 45.73 31.16 -4.25
CA GLY A 113 45.18 30.05 -3.49
C GLY A 113 43.67 29.97 -3.64
N ALA A 114 43.12 28.76 -3.66
CA ALA A 114 41.69 28.46 -3.73
C ALA A 114 41.29 27.53 -2.59
N VAL A 115 40.27 27.94 -1.83
CA VAL A 115 39.76 27.20 -0.67
C VAL A 115 38.32 26.78 -0.95
N PHE A 116 38.05 25.49 -0.80
CA PHE A 116 36.75 24.87 -0.97
C PHE A 116 36.26 24.37 0.39
N LEU A 117 35.01 24.68 0.74
CA LEU A 117 34.37 24.21 1.95
C LEU A 117 33.54 22.97 1.62
N MET A 118 33.79 21.86 2.31
CA MET A 118 33.00 20.64 2.14
C MET A 118 31.62 20.77 2.81
N ASP A 119 30.63 20.03 2.29
CA ASP A 119 29.27 20.03 2.83
C ASP A 119 29.16 19.34 4.20
N ARG A 120 30.11 18.45 4.50
CA ARG A 120 30.22 17.69 5.75
C ARG A 120 31.68 17.49 6.16
N TRP A 121 31.89 17.07 7.41
CA TRP A 121 33.21 16.68 7.90
C TRP A 121 33.60 15.30 7.39
N ILE A 122 34.89 15.08 7.16
CA ILE A 122 35.50 13.77 6.91
C ILE A 122 36.43 13.45 8.07
N LYS A 123 36.12 12.42 8.86
CA LYS A 123 36.91 11.95 10.00
C LYS A 123 37.85 10.80 9.66
N ASN A 124 37.66 10.13 8.53
CA ASN A 124 38.50 9.05 8.06
C ASN A 124 39.68 9.60 7.23
N PRO A 125 40.94 9.36 7.65
CA PRO A 125 42.12 9.86 6.95
C PRO A 125 42.24 9.42 5.49
N ALA A 126 41.86 8.17 5.17
CA ALA A 126 41.93 7.65 3.81
C ALA A 126 40.92 8.35 2.88
N LEU A 127 39.69 8.59 3.37
CA LEU A 127 38.70 9.36 2.61
C LEU A 127 39.11 10.84 2.44
N ALA A 128 39.77 11.44 3.45
CA ALA A 128 40.27 12.81 3.37
C ALA A 128 41.38 12.95 2.31
N LYS A 129 42.34 12.01 2.30
CA LYS A 129 43.38 11.90 1.26
C LYS A 129 42.76 11.73 -0.13
N ALA A 130 41.76 10.86 -0.25
CA ALA A 130 41.03 10.64 -1.49
C ALA A 130 40.39 11.94 -2.01
N ALA A 131 39.68 12.69 -1.16
CA ALA A 131 39.07 13.97 -1.52
C ALA A 131 40.11 15.01 -2.01
N ASN A 132 41.26 15.11 -1.34
CA ASN A 132 42.37 15.98 -1.75
C ASN A 132 42.89 15.61 -3.16
N ILE A 133 43.05 14.32 -3.43
CA ILE A 133 43.53 13.80 -4.72
C ILE A 133 42.51 14.05 -5.84
N LEU A 134 41.22 13.80 -5.58
CA LEU A 134 40.14 14.01 -6.55
C LEU A 134 40.07 15.47 -7.00
N LEU A 135 40.14 16.42 -6.06
CA LEU A 135 40.11 17.84 -6.42
C LEU A 135 41.36 18.24 -7.21
N ARG A 136 42.56 17.82 -6.78
CA ARG A 136 43.82 18.14 -7.46
C ARG A 136 43.83 17.67 -8.91
N ALA A 137 43.27 16.49 -9.18
CA ALA A 137 43.25 15.84 -10.49
C ALA A 137 42.56 16.66 -11.61
N PHE A 138 41.69 17.63 -11.27
CA PHE A 138 41.11 18.56 -12.24
C PHE A 138 42.12 19.55 -12.82
N PHE A 139 43.10 19.96 -12.02
CA PHE A 139 43.92 21.15 -12.31
C PHE A 139 45.37 20.82 -12.63
N SER A 140 45.96 19.83 -11.95
CA SER A 140 47.36 19.49 -12.11
C SER A 140 47.61 17.99 -11.82
N PRO A 141 48.79 17.46 -12.19
CA PRO A 141 49.19 16.13 -11.75
C PRO A 141 49.12 16.03 -10.22
N VAL A 142 48.61 14.91 -9.72
CA VAL A 142 48.55 14.64 -8.28
C VAL A 142 49.98 14.44 -7.77
N GLY A 143 50.40 15.13 -6.71
CA GLY A 143 51.71 14.93 -6.06
C GLY A 143 51.59 14.43 -4.61
N ALA A 144 52.72 14.33 -3.91
CA ALA A 144 52.78 13.85 -2.52
C ALA A 144 52.10 14.81 -1.52
N GLU A 145 51.96 16.09 -1.88
CA GLU A 145 51.29 17.11 -1.08
C GLU A 145 49.81 16.81 -0.82
N CYS A 146 49.18 15.97 -1.63
CA CYS A 146 47.79 15.55 -1.45
C CYS A 146 47.63 14.48 -0.36
N LEU A 147 48.71 13.78 -0.01
CA LEU A 147 48.74 12.72 1.01
C LEU A 147 49.09 13.28 2.40
N ASN A 148 49.70 14.46 2.47
CA ASN A 148 50.05 15.10 3.74
C ASN A 148 48.86 15.87 4.33
N LEU A 149 48.08 15.22 5.19
CA LEU A 149 46.95 15.83 5.91
C LEU A 149 47.41 16.88 6.95
N GLY A 150 48.63 16.74 7.45
CA GLY A 150 49.28 17.65 8.40
C GLY A 150 49.88 18.91 7.79
N GLY A 151 49.87 19.03 6.46
CA GLY A 151 50.43 20.16 5.74
C GLY A 151 49.65 21.45 5.99
N TYR A 152 50.38 22.52 6.31
CA TYR A 152 49.83 23.87 6.40
C TYR A 152 50.11 24.68 5.13
N PHE A 153 49.28 25.69 4.92
CA PHE A 153 49.36 26.64 3.82
C PHE A 153 49.62 28.02 4.36
N LEU A 154 50.37 28.83 3.62
CA LEU A 154 50.53 30.24 3.94
C LEU A 154 49.26 30.99 3.51
N GLY A 155 48.82 31.94 4.33
CA GLY A 155 47.69 32.79 3.96
C GLY A 155 48.03 33.74 2.81
N GLY A 156 47.05 34.53 2.40
CA GLY A 156 47.17 35.52 1.32
C GLY A 156 47.36 36.96 1.79
N LYS A 157 47.70 37.82 0.83
CA LYS A 157 47.78 39.28 1.00
C LYS A 157 46.61 40.04 0.40
N GLY A 158 45.52 39.34 0.07
CA GLY A 158 44.29 39.94 -0.45
C GLY A 158 43.35 38.91 -1.07
N ILE A 159 42.06 39.02 -0.74
CA ILE A 159 40.99 38.21 -1.34
C ILE A 159 40.78 38.60 -2.81
N ILE A 160 40.61 37.60 -3.68
CA ILE A 160 40.24 37.79 -5.09
C ILE A 160 38.71 37.68 -5.23
N GLU A 161 38.12 36.62 -4.67
CA GLU A 161 36.68 36.38 -4.70
C GLU A 161 36.25 35.58 -3.45
N LYS A 162 35.04 35.87 -2.96
CA LYS A 162 34.44 35.18 -1.81
C LYS A 162 33.00 34.74 -2.10
N LYS A 163 32.69 33.50 -1.77
CA LYS A 163 31.40 32.81 -1.89
C LYS A 163 31.17 32.01 -0.59
N PRO A 164 30.93 32.67 0.55
CA PRO A 164 31.00 32.04 1.89
C PRO A 164 30.00 30.89 2.12
N TYR A 165 28.95 30.78 1.30
CA TYR A 165 27.94 29.72 1.38
C TYR A 165 28.14 28.60 0.35
N ALA A 166 29.12 28.74 -0.55
CA ALA A 166 29.41 27.73 -1.56
C ALA A 166 30.09 26.52 -0.89
N LYS A 167 29.48 25.35 -1.08
CA LYS A 167 29.96 24.07 -0.55
C LYS A 167 30.18 23.08 -1.67
N ILE A 168 31.16 22.20 -1.50
CA ILE A 168 31.45 21.08 -2.40
C ILE A 168 31.06 19.75 -1.74
N ASN A 169 30.40 18.88 -2.51
CA ASN A 169 30.08 17.52 -2.09
C ASN A 169 31.10 16.55 -2.73
N ILE A 170 31.65 15.62 -1.94
CA ILE A 170 32.73 14.74 -2.38
C ILE A 170 32.26 13.64 -3.33
N VAL A 171 31.03 13.16 -3.19
CA VAL A 171 30.43 12.21 -4.14
C VAL A 171 30.23 12.91 -5.49
N GLU A 172 29.66 14.12 -5.50
CA GLU A 172 29.53 14.93 -6.72
C GLU A 172 30.89 15.25 -7.35
N LEU A 173 31.91 15.58 -6.54
CA LEU A 173 33.28 15.81 -7.00
C LEU A 173 33.83 14.60 -7.77
N ALA A 174 33.64 13.38 -7.26
CA ALA A 174 34.06 12.16 -7.92
C ALA A 174 33.33 11.96 -9.26
N ARG A 175 32.00 12.16 -9.29
CA ARG A 175 31.20 12.04 -10.53
C ARG A 175 31.59 13.09 -11.58
N ASN A 176 31.86 14.32 -11.16
CA ASN A 176 32.33 15.38 -12.06
C ASN A 176 33.74 15.08 -12.60
N LEU A 177 34.59 14.43 -11.80
CA LEU A 177 35.94 14.07 -12.24
C LEU A 177 35.93 12.98 -13.30
N GLU A 178 35.03 11.99 -13.18
CA GLU A 178 34.82 10.99 -14.22
C GLU A 178 34.38 11.61 -15.55
N ILE A 179 33.51 12.62 -15.49
CA ILE A 179 33.08 13.39 -16.68
C ILE A 179 34.28 14.11 -17.29
N TYR A 180 35.03 14.84 -16.46
CA TYR A 180 36.25 15.52 -16.90
C TYR A 180 37.24 14.57 -17.56
N TYR A 181 37.47 13.38 -17.00
CA TYR A 181 38.37 12.37 -17.57
C TYR A 181 37.82 11.80 -18.88
N ARG A 182 36.51 11.58 -18.99
CA ARG A 182 35.90 11.11 -20.23
C ARG A 182 36.06 12.13 -21.36
N GLU A 183 35.84 13.40 -21.06
CA GLU A 183 35.96 14.50 -22.03
C GLU A 183 37.42 14.75 -22.45
N THR A 184 38.36 14.71 -21.50
CA THR A 184 39.74 15.14 -21.75
C THR A 184 40.70 14.00 -22.08
N LYS A 185 40.41 12.76 -21.66
CA LYS A 185 41.28 11.59 -21.89
C LYS A 185 40.75 10.65 -22.97
N GLY A 186 39.52 10.84 -23.45
CA GLY A 186 38.94 10.10 -24.57
C GLY A 186 39.02 8.57 -24.37
N ARG A 187 39.64 7.87 -25.33
CA ARG A 187 39.83 6.40 -25.29
C ARG A 187 40.66 5.91 -24.09
N ASN A 188 41.48 6.78 -23.49
CA ASN A 188 42.33 6.43 -22.36
C ASN A 188 41.65 6.65 -20.99
N ASN A 189 40.39 7.11 -20.95
CA ASN A 189 39.73 7.46 -19.68
C ASN A 189 39.74 6.32 -18.65
N SER A 190 39.50 5.08 -19.08
CA SER A 190 39.40 3.93 -18.17
C SER A 190 40.75 3.62 -17.52
N LYS A 191 41.83 3.70 -18.31
CA LYS A 191 43.21 3.50 -17.83
C LYS A 191 43.61 4.60 -16.84
N GLU A 192 43.32 5.86 -17.18
CA GLU A 192 43.63 7.01 -16.31
C GLU A 192 42.78 7.00 -15.03
N LEU A 193 41.52 6.58 -15.11
CA LEU A 193 40.65 6.47 -13.94
C LEU A 193 41.10 5.35 -13.01
N LYS A 194 41.51 4.19 -13.54
CA LYS A 194 42.12 3.11 -12.73
C LYS A 194 43.42 3.56 -12.06
N ARG A 195 44.28 4.29 -12.78
CA ARG A 195 45.51 4.86 -12.21
C ARG A 195 45.22 5.86 -11.10
N LEU A 196 44.19 6.69 -11.29
CA LEU A 196 43.72 7.62 -10.26
C LEU A 196 43.16 6.85 -9.05
N GLY A 197 42.31 5.84 -9.26
CA GLY A 197 41.75 5.01 -8.20
C GLY A 197 42.83 4.36 -7.32
N LYS A 198 43.87 3.78 -7.95
CA LYS A 198 45.06 3.27 -7.23
C LYS A 198 45.72 4.36 -6.40
N LYS A 199 45.85 5.57 -6.94
CA LYS A 199 46.51 6.69 -6.26
C LYS A 199 45.67 7.28 -5.12
N SER A 200 44.35 7.34 -5.30
CA SER A 200 43.41 7.86 -4.30
C SER A 200 42.98 6.81 -3.27
N GLY A 201 43.36 5.55 -3.46
CA GLY A 201 42.90 4.44 -2.63
C GLY A 201 41.42 4.08 -2.85
N ILE A 202 40.83 4.45 -3.99
CA ILE A 202 39.42 4.19 -4.31
C ILE A 202 39.34 3.05 -5.34
N CYS A 203 38.49 2.06 -5.08
CA CYS A 203 38.16 1.02 -6.05
C CYS A 203 37.48 1.62 -7.30
N VAL A 204 37.82 1.12 -8.48
CA VAL A 204 37.18 1.53 -9.74
C VAL A 204 36.47 0.33 -10.35
N LYS A 205 35.14 0.35 -10.35
CA LYS A 205 34.29 -0.67 -10.99
C LYS A 205 33.51 -0.08 -12.14
N ASN A 206 33.40 -0.80 -13.25
CA ASN A 206 32.62 -0.39 -14.43
C ASN A 206 32.91 1.05 -14.95
N GLY A 207 34.14 1.55 -14.75
CA GLY A 207 34.52 2.90 -15.16
C GLY A 207 34.05 4.02 -14.22
N GLU A 208 33.75 3.70 -12.98
CA GLU A 208 33.28 4.62 -11.94
C GLU A 208 34.13 4.49 -10.66
N LEU A 209 34.35 5.60 -9.96
CA LEU A 209 34.96 5.62 -8.64
C LEU A 209 33.92 5.14 -7.62
N CYS A 210 34.25 4.12 -6.83
CA CYS A 210 33.36 3.53 -5.85
C CYS A 210 33.25 4.39 -4.57
N ILE A 211 32.66 5.57 -4.71
CA ILE A 211 32.35 6.50 -3.63
C ILE A 211 30.88 6.97 -3.74
N TYR A 212 30.07 6.76 -2.70
CA TYR A 212 28.61 6.86 -2.75
C TYR A 212 28.05 7.57 -1.52
N ASN A 213 26.82 8.08 -1.62
CA ASN A 213 26.04 8.40 -0.43
C ASN A 213 25.48 7.11 0.18
N GLU A 214 25.35 7.07 1.51
CA GLU A 214 24.84 5.91 2.26
C GLU A 214 23.48 5.40 1.76
N ASN A 215 22.59 6.30 1.34
CA ASN A 215 21.24 5.96 0.87
C ASN A 215 21.18 5.43 -0.57
N GLU A 216 22.31 5.39 -1.28
CA GLU A 216 22.40 5.00 -2.69
C GLU A 216 22.97 3.58 -2.88
N PHE A 217 23.31 2.87 -1.79
CA PHE A 217 24.09 1.64 -1.85
C PHE A 217 23.66 0.65 -0.75
N ASP A 218 23.23 -0.56 -1.14
CA ASP A 218 22.93 -1.61 -0.16
C ASP A 218 24.24 -2.21 0.37
N LEU A 219 24.31 -2.34 1.69
CA LEU A 219 25.54 -2.59 2.44
C LEU A 219 25.75 -4.08 2.76
N GLU A 220 24.78 -4.93 2.46
CA GLU A 220 24.81 -6.37 2.74
C GLU A 220 25.88 -7.09 1.91
N GLY A 221 26.79 -7.79 2.60
CA GLY A 221 27.81 -8.65 1.98
C GLY A 221 29.14 -7.99 1.58
N ILE A 222 29.32 -6.68 1.77
CA ILE A 222 30.61 -6.00 1.54
C ILE A 222 31.28 -5.68 2.88
N GLU A 223 32.28 -6.49 3.23
CA GLU A 223 33.04 -6.40 4.48
C GLU A 223 34.06 -5.24 4.49
N ASP A 224 34.79 -5.03 3.38
CA ASP A 224 35.81 -3.97 3.27
C ASP A 224 35.23 -2.66 2.70
N LYS A 225 34.74 -1.76 3.57
CA LYS A 225 34.26 -0.41 3.20
C LYS A 225 34.60 0.64 4.25
N ILE A 226 34.82 1.88 3.79
CA ILE A 226 34.94 3.05 4.66
C ILE A 226 33.59 3.77 4.66
N ASN A 227 32.95 3.90 5.83
CA ASN A 227 31.77 4.76 6.03
C ASN A 227 32.15 5.92 6.95
N ASP A 228 31.95 7.15 6.48
CA ASP A 228 32.27 8.36 7.23
C ASP A 228 31.26 9.47 6.91
N ASN A 229 30.45 9.83 7.92
CA ASN A 229 29.40 10.85 7.85
C ASN A 229 28.50 10.72 6.59
N GLY A 230 28.04 9.50 6.32
CA GLY A 230 27.13 9.18 5.22
C GLY A 230 27.79 9.12 3.84
N ILE A 231 29.12 9.09 3.76
CA ILE A 231 29.89 8.79 2.55
C ILE A 231 30.46 7.37 2.68
N ILE A 232 30.14 6.53 1.70
CA ILE A 232 30.72 5.19 1.58
C ILE A 232 31.83 5.24 0.52
N MET A 233 33.02 4.74 0.85
CA MET A 233 34.12 4.56 -0.09
C MET A 233 34.60 3.12 -0.04
N LEU A 234 34.66 2.44 -1.20
CA LEU A 234 35.27 1.12 -1.30
C LEU A 234 36.78 1.28 -1.52
N PRO A 235 37.63 0.77 -0.61
CA PRO A 235 39.07 0.92 -0.72
C PRO A 235 39.61 0.14 -1.93
N TYR A 236 40.71 0.64 -2.49
CA TYR A 236 41.47 -0.06 -3.53
C TYR A 236 42.24 -1.24 -2.93
N SER A 237 42.15 -2.43 -3.53
CA SER A 237 42.92 -3.63 -3.15
C SER A 237 43.71 -4.18 -4.34
N GLU A 238 45.00 -4.49 -4.16
CA GLU A 238 45.82 -5.17 -5.18
C GLU A 238 45.59 -6.68 -5.12
N GLY A 239 45.21 -7.31 -6.24
CA GLY A 239 45.24 -8.76 -6.38
C GLY A 239 43.98 -9.54 -5.96
N LYS A 240 42.98 -8.91 -5.33
CA LYS A 240 41.63 -9.49 -5.29
C LYS A 240 40.92 -9.10 -6.58
N ALA A 241 40.63 -10.05 -7.46
CA ALA A 241 39.42 -9.91 -8.28
C ALA A 241 38.30 -9.61 -7.27
N CYS A 242 37.57 -8.51 -7.44
CA CYS A 242 36.40 -8.30 -6.60
C CYS A 242 35.46 -9.46 -6.89
N GLU A 243 35.51 -10.53 -6.10
CA GLU A 243 34.51 -11.59 -6.11
C GLU A 243 33.15 -10.90 -5.98
N GLY A 244 32.35 -11.07 -7.02
CA GLY A 244 31.32 -10.13 -7.42
C GLY A 244 30.92 -10.28 -8.88
N ASP A 245 31.71 -10.97 -9.70
CA ASP A 245 31.29 -11.38 -11.05
C ASP A 245 30.18 -12.47 -11.05
N SER A 246 29.68 -12.91 -9.89
CA SER A 246 28.59 -13.91 -9.79
C SER A 246 27.56 -13.73 -8.67
N ALA A 247 27.67 -12.69 -7.82
CA ALA A 247 26.66 -12.40 -6.79
C ALA A 247 25.73 -11.28 -7.25
N LYS A 248 24.60 -11.67 -7.87
CA LYS A 248 23.38 -10.87 -8.15
C LYS A 248 23.50 -9.35 -7.94
N GLU A 249 24.21 -8.65 -8.82
CA GLU A 249 24.02 -7.20 -9.01
C GLU A 249 22.71 -6.97 -9.81
N GLN A 250 21.57 -7.24 -9.18
CA GLN A 250 20.31 -6.66 -9.64
C GLN A 250 20.13 -5.33 -8.92
N LYS A 251 20.48 -4.23 -9.60
CA LYS A 251 19.80 -2.95 -9.34
C LYS A 251 18.30 -3.25 -9.42
N ILE A 252 17.58 -3.30 -8.29
CA ILE A 252 16.13 -3.21 -8.30
C ILE A 252 15.81 -1.80 -8.81
N ARG A 253 15.70 -1.67 -10.13
CA ARG A 253 15.04 -0.52 -10.74
C ARG A 253 13.59 -0.62 -10.31
N LYS A 254 13.16 0.20 -9.35
CA LYS A 254 11.72 0.42 -9.17
C LYS A 254 11.24 1.09 -10.45
N ASP A 255 10.58 0.33 -11.32
CA ASP A 255 9.86 0.90 -12.45
C ASP A 255 8.77 1.82 -11.88
N ILE A 256 8.96 3.12 -12.03
CA ILE A 256 7.97 4.13 -11.63
C ILE A 256 6.93 4.17 -12.75
N PRO A 257 5.65 3.81 -12.47
CA PRO A 257 4.64 3.75 -13.51
C PRO A 257 4.41 5.11 -14.16
N THR A 258 4.31 5.14 -15.49
CA THR A 258 3.90 6.36 -16.18
C THR A 258 2.42 6.65 -15.92
N LEU A 259 2.11 7.83 -15.39
CA LEU A 259 0.75 8.28 -15.15
C LEU A 259 0.10 8.76 -16.45
N THR A 260 -1.08 8.26 -16.79
CA THR A 260 -1.89 8.70 -17.94
C THR A 260 -3.13 9.50 -17.48
N GLY A 261 -3.83 10.16 -18.42
CA GLY A 261 -5.12 10.83 -18.16
C GLY A 261 -5.05 12.26 -17.58
N TYR A 262 -3.85 12.85 -17.52
CA TYR A 262 -3.66 14.22 -17.08
C TYR A 262 -3.54 15.19 -18.27
N ASN A 263 -4.25 16.31 -18.20
CA ASN A 263 -4.04 17.45 -19.10
C ASN A 263 -3.33 18.58 -18.33
N GLN A 264 -2.94 19.63 -19.05
CA GLN A 264 -2.25 20.78 -18.44
C GLN A 264 -3.05 21.40 -17.30
N GLU A 265 -4.35 21.62 -17.51
CA GLU A 265 -5.23 22.28 -16.54
C GLU A 265 -5.34 21.48 -15.24
N SER A 266 -5.55 20.16 -15.31
CA SER A 266 -5.67 19.31 -14.13
C SER A 266 -4.36 19.21 -13.34
N LEU A 267 -3.21 19.19 -14.01
CA LEU A 267 -1.91 19.22 -13.33
C LEU A 267 -1.64 20.58 -12.67
N CYS A 268 -2.00 21.69 -13.30
CA CYS A 268 -1.83 23.03 -12.73
C CYS A 268 -2.69 23.21 -11.47
N LYS A 269 -3.91 22.65 -11.44
CA LYS A 269 -4.76 22.61 -10.23
C LYS A 269 -4.12 21.83 -9.07
N LEU A 270 -3.30 20.82 -9.35
CA LEU A 270 -2.62 20.00 -8.32
C LEU A 270 -1.34 20.63 -7.76
N CYS A 271 -0.72 21.55 -8.50
CA CYS A 271 0.58 22.10 -8.16
C CYS A 271 0.69 23.57 -8.55
N PRO A 272 0.62 24.49 -7.56
CA PRO A 272 0.79 25.93 -7.81
C PRO A 272 2.12 26.26 -8.50
N LEU A 273 3.22 25.56 -8.13
CA LEU A 273 4.52 25.73 -8.80
C LEU A 273 4.47 25.40 -10.30
N LEU A 274 3.67 24.39 -10.70
CA LEU A 274 3.48 24.09 -12.11
C LEU A 274 2.62 25.14 -12.79
N ASN A 275 1.58 25.63 -12.10
CA ASN A 275 0.73 26.70 -12.61
C ASN A 275 1.53 27.96 -12.93
N ASP A 276 2.40 28.39 -12.01
CA ASP A 276 3.29 29.55 -12.22
C ASP A 276 4.23 29.34 -13.41
N PHE A 277 4.83 28.15 -13.49
CA PHE A 277 5.71 27.77 -14.60
C PHE A 277 5.00 27.82 -15.96
N VAL A 278 3.79 27.27 -16.03
CA VAL A 278 2.95 27.27 -17.25
C VAL A 278 2.46 28.67 -17.60
N ASN A 279 2.22 29.54 -16.61
CA ASN A 279 1.83 30.94 -16.83
C ASN A 279 3.03 31.85 -17.15
N GLY A 280 4.24 31.31 -17.26
CA GLY A 280 5.42 32.03 -17.72
C GLY A 280 6.21 32.76 -16.62
N GLU A 281 5.98 32.44 -15.34
CA GLU A 281 6.78 32.98 -14.24
C GLU A 281 8.22 32.43 -14.26
N ASP A 282 9.20 33.30 -13.96
CA ASP A 282 10.62 32.92 -13.94
C ASP A 282 10.96 32.16 -12.66
N ILE A 283 10.95 30.83 -12.73
CA ILE A 283 11.26 29.96 -11.60
C ILE A 283 12.75 29.56 -11.56
N HIS A 284 13.24 29.23 -10.36
CA HIS A 284 14.63 28.85 -10.15
C HIS A 284 14.94 27.47 -10.78
N TYR A 285 16.21 27.23 -11.17
CA TYR A 285 16.61 25.96 -11.80
C TYR A 285 16.26 24.72 -10.94
N ASP A 286 16.39 24.82 -9.62
CA ASP A 286 16.04 23.72 -8.72
C ASP A 286 14.53 23.44 -8.72
N GLN A 287 13.70 24.47 -8.93
CA GLN A 287 12.25 24.33 -9.06
C GLN A 287 11.87 23.72 -10.41
N GLU A 288 12.55 24.12 -11.50
CA GLU A 288 12.47 23.42 -12.79
C GLU A 288 12.80 21.93 -12.62
N PHE A 289 13.81 21.61 -11.80
CA PHE A 289 14.23 20.24 -11.48
C PHE A 289 13.17 19.46 -10.68
N LEU A 290 12.49 20.09 -9.72
CA LEU A 290 11.35 19.50 -9.00
C LEU A 290 10.21 19.12 -9.94
N LEU A 291 9.87 20.02 -10.89
CA LEU A 291 8.80 19.78 -11.85
C LEU A 291 9.16 18.68 -12.84
N VAL A 292 10.35 18.74 -13.46
CA VAL A 292 10.72 17.80 -14.51
C VAL A 292 10.85 16.36 -13.99
N THR A 293 11.36 16.16 -12.77
CA THR A 293 11.49 14.83 -12.15
C THR A 293 10.13 14.18 -11.85
N SER A 294 9.07 14.99 -11.74
CA SER A 294 7.69 14.50 -11.65
C SER A 294 7.06 14.30 -13.04
N LEU A 295 7.20 15.29 -13.93
CA LEU A 295 6.52 15.33 -15.23
C LEU A 295 7.02 14.28 -16.22
N VAL A 296 8.27 13.83 -16.12
CA VAL A 296 8.79 12.74 -16.98
C VAL A 296 8.04 11.43 -16.79
N HIS A 297 7.44 11.22 -15.61
CA HIS A 297 6.63 10.05 -15.28
C HIS A 297 5.14 10.27 -15.54
N ILE A 298 4.77 11.32 -16.28
CA ILE A 298 3.39 11.62 -16.68
C ILE A 298 3.33 11.66 -18.21
N LYS A 299 2.39 10.94 -18.82
CA LYS A 299 2.18 10.92 -20.27
C LYS A 299 1.92 12.34 -20.77
N GLY A 300 2.77 12.82 -21.69
CA GLY A 300 2.73 14.20 -22.20
C GLY A 300 3.43 15.22 -21.30
N GLY A 301 3.85 14.87 -20.09
CA GLY A 301 4.49 15.78 -19.13
C GLY A 301 5.86 16.30 -19.59
N LYS A 302 6.66 15.48 -20.29
CA LYS A 302 7.92 15.96 -20.92
C LYS A 302 7.63 17.07 -21.95
N LYS A 303 6.59 16.88 -22.78
CA LYS A 303 6.17 17.88 -23.77
C LYS A 303 5.71 19.16 -23.05
N LEU A 304 4.82 19.03 -22.05
CA LEU A 304 4.37 20.14 -21.23
C LEU A 304 5.52 20.95 -20.62
N PHE A 305 6.54 20.27 -20.10
CA PHE A 305 7.72 20.93 -19.53
C PHE A 305 8.46 21.76 -20.57
N PHE A 306 8.76 21.18 -21.74
CA PHE A 306 9.52 21.87 -22.79
C PHE A 306 8.72 22.97 -23.50
N ASP A 307 7.41 22.78 -23.69
CA ASP A 307 6.53 23.77 -24.33
C ASP A 307 6.44 25.08 -23.51
N ASN A 308 6.64 25.00 -22.19
CA ASN A 308 6.56 26.15 -21.27
C ASN A 308 7.94 26.63 -20.76
N LEU A 309 9.03 26.00 -21.21
CA LEU A 309 10.39 26.33 -20.75
C LEU A 309 10.92 27.61 -21.41
N GLN A 310 10.98 28.71 -20.66
CA GLN A 310 11.40 30.02 -21.17
C GLN A 310 12.92 30.17 -21.38
N LYS A 311 13.75 29.48 -20.60
CA LYS A 311 15.23 29.58 -20.61
C LYS A 311 15.87 28.20 -20.50
N ARG A 312 17.18 28.09 -20.78
CA ARG A 312 18.01 26.88 -20.54
C ARG A 312 17.61 25.64 -21.38
N THR A 313 16.88 25.80 -22.48
CA THR A 313 16.40 24.70 -23.35
C THR A 313 17.52 23.76 -23.81
N GLY A 314 18.68 24.30 -24.21
CA GLY A 314 19.85 23.50 -24.61
C GLY A 314 20.43 22.65 -23.47
N LYS A 315 20.46 23.20 -22.24
CA LYS A 315 20.91 22.49 -21.03
C LYS A 315 19.97 21.34 -20.69
N TRP A 316 18.66 21.59 -20.68
CA TRP A 316 17.65 20.55 -20.39
C TRP A 316 17.54 19.48 -21.48
N ASN A 317 17.68 19.87 -22.76
CA ASN A 317 17.77 18.91 -23.86
C ASN A 317 18.98 17.98 -23.70
N HIS A 318 20.14 18.51 -23.32
CA HIS A 318 21.32 17.69 -23.06
C HIS A 318 21.11 16.77 -21.82
N THR A 319 20.57 17.30 -20.73
CA THR A 319 20.29 16.56 -19.48
C THR A 319 19.28 15.43 -19.66
N LEU A 320 18.22 15.61 -20.46
CA LEU A 320 17.17 14.59 -20.66
C LEU A 320 17.42 13.64 -21.84
N ASN A 321 18.23 14.02 -22.85
CA ASN A 321 18.46 13.21 -24.04
C ASN A 321 19.85 12.56 -24.13
N GLN A 322 20.89 13.07 -23.43
CA GLN A 322 22.26 12.54 -23.53
C GLN A 322 22.83 11.96 -22.22
N ASN A 323 22.17 12.20 -21.08
CA ASN A 323 22.65 11.75 -19.78
C ASN A 323 21.98 10.45 -19.31
N ARG A 324 22.63 9.30 -19.58
CA ARG A 324 22.37 8.04 -18.82
C ARG A 324 22.68 8.17 -17.31
N LYS A 325 23.30 9.28 -16.87
CA LYS A 325 23.91 9.44 -15.53
C LYS A 325 23.06 10.13 -14.45
N HIS A 326 22.01 10.89 -14.79
CA HIS A 326 21.07 11.39 -13.75
C HIS A 326 19.86 10.50 -13.56
N ASN A 327 19.67 9.50 -14.44
CA ASN A 327 18.54 8.60 -14.43
C ASN A 327 17.19 9.33 -14.21
N ILE A 328 17.02 10.61 -14.59
CA ILE A 328 15.78 11.37 -14.30
C ILE A 328 14.58 10.67 -14.93
N LEU A 329 14.76 10.11 -16.13
CA LEU A 329 13.76 9.29 -16.82
C LEU A 329 13.41 7.99 -16.08
N ASN A 330 14.30 7.49 -15.21
CA ASN A 330 14.15 6.23 -14.46
C ASN A 330 14.35 6.42 -12.94
N GLY A 331 14.19 7.63 -12.44
CA GLY A 331 14.62 8.06 -11.11
C GLY A 331 13.44 8.61 -10.34
N SER A 332 13.42 8.39 -9.02
CA SER A 332 12.29 8.80 -8.18
C SER A 332 12.05 10.31 -8.28
N PRO A 333 10.77 10.75 -8.34
CA PRO A 333 10.42 12.17 -8.27
C PRO A 333 11.07 12.81 -7.04
N MET A 334 11.66 13.99 -7.22
CA MET A 334 12.31 14.70 -6.11
C MET A 334 11.28 15.22 -5.13
N TYR A 335 11.59 15.13 -3.83
CA TYR A 335 10.72 15.66 -2.78
C TYR A 335 10.82 17.17 -2.67
N CYS A 336 9.65 17.83 -2.60
CA CYS A 336 9.52 19.27 -2.44
C CYS A 336 10.13 19.78 -1.12
N GLU A 337 10.18 18.93 -0.09
CA GLU A 337 10.75 19.22 1.23
C GLU A 337 12.29 19.31 1.22
N ASN A 338 12.97 18.52 0.37
CA ASN A 338 14.42 18.28 0.43
C ASN A 338 15.23 18.93 -0.70
N SER A 339 14.73 20.01 -1.31
CA SER A 339 15.48 20.74 -2.35
C SER A 339 16.29 21.90 -1.76
N LYS A 340 17.51 22.11 -2.27
CA LYS A 340 18.40 23.25 -1.92
C LYS A 340 17.71 24.62 -2.09
N THR A 341 16.65 24.67 -2.91
CA THR A 341 15.69 25.77 -3.01
C THR A 341 14.29 25.21 -2.77
N THR A 342 13.75 25.36 -1.56
CA THR A 342 12.46 24.78 -1.14
C THR A 342 11.34 25.20 -2.09
N CYS A 343 10.42 24.28 -2.41
CA CYS A 343 9.20 24.64 -3.15
C CYS A 343 8.46 25.75 -2.37
N PRO A 344 8.19 26.94 -2.96
CA PRO A 344 7.61 28.07 -2.24
C PRO A 344 6.21 27.77 -1.70
N TYR A 345 5.55 26.79 -2.29
CA TYR A 345 4.21 26.34 -1.92
C TYR A 345 4.19 25.14 -0.97
N TYR A 346 5.34 24.62 -0.53
CA TYR A 346 5.40 23.41 0.30
C TYR A 346 4.63 23.56 1.61
N ASN A 347 4.78 24.68 2.32
CA ASN A 347 4.11 24.89 3.61
C ASN A 347 2.58 24.85 3.52
N ASN A 348 2.02 25.29 2.40
CA ASN A 348 0.58 25.30 2.15
C ASN A 348 0.09 23.97 1.57
N CYS A 349 0.90 23.35 0.72
CA CYS A 349 0.47 22.20 -0.07
C CYS A 349 0.87 20.84 0.51
N LYS A 350 1.93 20.80 1.33
CA LYS A 350 2.48 19.65 2.08
C LYS A 350 2.68 18.33 1.30
N GLY A 351 2.61 18.36 -0.03
CA GLY A 351 2.79 17.15 -0.84
C GLY A 351 4.26 16.86 -1.15
N LYS A 352 4.60 15.57 -1.21
CA LYS A 352 5.98 15.10 -1.47
C LYS A 352 6.48 15.56 -2.84
N SER A 353 5.70 15.38 -3.89
CA SER A 353 6.04 15.83 -5.25
C SER A 353 4.76 16.03 -6.07
N LEU A 354 4.87 16.64 -7.27
CA LEU A 354 3.75 16.69 -8.21
C LEU A 354 3.32 15.27 -8.61
N TYR A 355 4.27 14.37 -8.87
CA TYR A 355 3.97 12.98 -9.21
C TYR A 355 3.24 12.28 -8.07
N ASP A 356 3.67 12.45 -6.82
CA ASP A 356 3.03 11.82 -5.65
C ASP A 356 1.58 12.30 -5.48
N LYS A 357 1.31 13.61 -5.64
CA LYS A 357 -0.07 14.12 -5.62
C LYS A 357 -0.91 13.54 -6.76
N ALA A 358 -0.33 13.50 -7.96
CA ALA A 358 -1.00 12.96 -9.14
C ALA A 358 -1.19 11.42 -9.06
N SER A 359 -0.33 10.70 -8.35
CA SER A 359 -0.45 9.26 -8.13
C SER A 359 -1.45 8.91 -7.03
N ARG A 360 -1.80 9.85 -6.14
CA ARG A 360 -2.83 9.65 -5.11
C ARG A 360 -4.27 9.80 -5.60
N LYS A 361 -4.48 10.46 -6.75
CA LYS A 361 -5.82 10.70 -7.29
C LYS A 361 -6.42 9.46 -7.97
N ILE A 362 -7.74 9.32 -7.84
CA ILE A 362 -8.56 8.41 -8.62
C ILE A 362 -8.64 8.94 -10.04
N ARG A 363 -8.42 8.07 -11.02
CA ARG A 363 -8.52 8.42 -12.43
C ARG A 363 -9.62 7.62 -13.07
N LYS A 364 -10.56 8.31 -13.71
CA LYS A 364 -11.44 7.66 -14.67
C LYS A 364 -10.59 7.29 -15.88
N LEU A 365 -10.52 6.00 -16.19
CA LEU A 365 -9.93 5.55 -17.45
C LEU A 365 -10.82 6.07 -18.59
N GLU A 366 -10.24 6.34 -19.77
CA GLU A 366 -11.00 6.72 -20.96
C GLU A 366 -11.93 5.55 -21.34
N ASN A 367 -13.10 5.50 -20.70
CA ASN A 367 -14.00 4.37 -20.78
C ASN A 367 -15.16 4.73 -21.70
N THR A 368 -15.36 3.89 -22.71
CA THR A 368 -16.50 3.86 -23.61
C THR A 368 -17.72 3.20 -22.93
N GLU A 369 -17.91 3.42 -21.62
CA GLU A 369 -19.03 2.84 -20.88
C GLU A 369 -20.33 3.49 -21.35
N VAL A 370 -21.09 2.74 -22.13
CA VAL A 370 -22.39 3.13 -22.65
C VAL A 370 -23.47 2.72 -21.64
N PHE A 371 -24.23 3.70 -21.16
CA PHE A 371 -25.41 3.45 -20.34
C PHE A 371 -26.65 3.27 -21.21
N TYR A 372 -27.55 2.40 -20.76
CA TYR A 372 -28.78 2.07 -21.46
C TYR A 372 -30.01 2.46 -20.65
N LYS A 373 -31.15 2.60 -21.33
CA LYS A 373 -32.43 2.75 -20.64
C LYS A 373 -32.75 1.49 -19.82
N ILE A 374 -33.25 1.69 -18.61
CA ILE A 374 -33.58 0.62 -17.66
C ILE A 374 -34.47 -0.46 -18.29
N ASP A 375 -35.48 -0.10 -19.08
CA ASP A 375 -36.41 -1.06 -19.70
C ASP A 375 -35.71 -2.04 -20.65
N LYS A 376 -34.69 -1.55 -21.39
CA LYS A 376 -33.88 -2.41 -22.23
C LYS A 376 -33.09 -3.41 -21.39
N CYS A 377 -32.46 -2.95 -20.31
CA CYS A 377 -31.71 -3.82 -19.40
C CYS A 377 -32.61 -4.86 -18.72
N VAL A 378 -33.82 -4.47 -18.29
CA VAL A 378 -34.83 -5.39 -17.74
C VAL A 378 -35.23 -6.45 -18.76
N SER A 379 -35.45 -6.07 -20.03
CA SER A 379 -35.79 -7.03 -21.09
C SER A 379 -34.67 -8.04 -21.35
N VAL A 380 -33.40 -7.60 -21.28
CA VAL A 380 -32.22 -8.46 -21.45
C VAL A 380 -32.05 -9.40 -20.27
N LEU A 381 -32.21 -8.90 -19.04
CA LEU A 381 -32.19 -9.71 -17.83
C LEU A 381 -33.24 -10.83 -17.90
N LYS A 382 -34.48 -10.47 -18.27
CA LYS A 382 -35.57 -11.44 -18.43
C LYS A 382 -35.19 -12.54 -19.41
N LYS A 383 -34.73 -12.16 -20.61
CA LYS A 383 -34.31 -13.12 -21.64
C LYS A 383 -33.16 -14.03 -21.16
N MET A 384 -32.14 -13.46 -20.54
CA MET A 384 -31.00 -14.25 -20.02
C MET A 384 -31.44 -15.27 -18.96
N LEU A 385 -32.36 -14.87 -18.09
CA LEU A 385 -32.88 -15.73 -17.04
C LEU A 385 -33.82 -16.82 -17.59
N GLU A 386 -34.66 -16.50 -18.58
CA GLU A 386 -35.47 -17.49 -19.31
C GLU A 386 -34.58 -18.53 -20.01
N GLU A 387 -33.51 -18.09 -20.69
CA GLU A 387 -32.54 -18.97 -21.32
C GLU A 387 -31.79 -19.85 -20.31
N ALA A 388 -31.37 -19.27 -19.17
CA ALA A 388 -30.73 -20.02 -18.09
C ALA A 388 -31.66 -21.10 -17.54
N VAL A 389 -32.92 -20.77 -17.22
CA VAL A 389 -33.91 -21.74 -16.73
C VAL A 389 -34.28 -22.78 -17.79
N ALA A 390 -34.34 -22.42 -19.07
CA ALA A 390 -34.62 -23.37 -20.16
C ALA A 390 -33.45 -24.31 -20.46
N ALA A 391 -32.22 -23.96 -20.08
CA ALA A 391 -31.03 -24.77 -20.35
C ALA A 391 -31.13 -26.15 -19.69
N ARG A 392 -30.68 -27.18 -20.42
CA ARG A 392 -30.68 -28.59 -19.99
C ARG A 392 -29.30 -29.10 -19.55
N ASN A 393 -28.28 -28.26 -19.68
CA ASN A 393 -26.93 -28.57 -19.22
C ASN A 393 -26.84 -28.51 -17.70
N ALA A 394 -25.84 -29.19 -17.16
CA ALA A 394 -25.53 -29.22 -15.74
C ALA A 394 -24.59 -28.05 -15.33
N ASP A 395 -24.74 -26.91 -16.02
CA ASP A 395 -23.83 -25.77 -15.89
C ASP A 395 -24.30 -24.82 -14.79
N ILE A 396 -23.37 -24.04 -14.23
CA ILE A 396 -23.71 -22.93 -13.34
C ILE A 396 -23.83 -21.66 -14.18
N HIS A 397 -25.02 -21.06 -14.17
CA HIS A 397 -25.33 -19.85 -14.93
C HIS A 397 -25.21 -18.65 -14.01
N ILE A 398 -24.28 -17.73 -14.30
CA ILE A 398 -24.12 -16.48 -13.56
C ILE A 398 -24.64 -15.34 -14.41
N ILE A 399 -25.61 -14.57 -13.90
CA ILE A 399 -26.13 -13.38 -14.55
C ILE A 399 -25.82 -12.17 -13.67
N LYS A 400 -24.85 -11.37 -14.12
CA LYS A 400 -24.49 -10.11 -13.48
C LYS A 400 -25.48 -9.02 -13.89
N ALA A 401 -26.17 -8.42 -12.92
CA ALA A 401 -27.20 -7.42 -13.14
C ALA A 401 -27.27 -6.43 -11.97
N GLN A 402 -27.25 -5.12 -12.27
CA GLN A 402 -27.21 -4.04 -11.27
C GLN A 402 -28.30 -4.16 -10.19
N THR A 403 -27.96 -3.70 -8.98
CA THR A 403 -28.91 -3.54 -7.89
C THR A 403 -30.08 -2.67 -8.31
N ALA A 404 -31.29 -3.01 -7.88
CA ALA A 404 -32.55 -2.35 -8.27
C ALA A 404 -33.03 -2.54 -9.72
N LEU A 405 -32.32 -3.31 -10.56
CA LEU A 405 -32.78 -3.57 -11.94
C LEU A 405 -34.12 -4.31 -11.97
N GLY A 406 -34.34 -5.24 -11.03
CA GLY A 406 -35.59 -5.99 -10.88
C GLY A 406 -35.43 -7.51 -10.88
N LYS A 407 -34.26 -8.04 -10.48
CA LYS A 407 -33.93 -9.47 -10.39
C LYS A 407 -35.06 -10.30 -9.76
N THR A 408 -35.48 -9.88 -8.56
CA THR A 408 -36.56 -10.50 -7.80
C THR A 408 -37.90 -10.58 -8.53
N GLU A 409 -38.28 -9.50 -9.23
CA GLU A 409 -39.52 -9.50 -10.00
C GLU A 409 -39.43 -10.45 -11.20
N GLN A 410 -38.28 -10.50 -11.88
CA GLN A 410 -38.11 -11.35 -13.05
C GLN A 410 -38.13 -12.85 -12.71
N TYR A 411 -37.43 -13.28 -11.65
CA TYR A 411 -37.51 -14.70 -11.28
C TYR A 411 -38.86 -15.07 -10.68
N ALA A 412 -39.54 -14.18 -9.96
CA ALA A 412 -40.89 -14.45 -9.45
C ALA A 412 -41.90 -14.66 -10.60
N GLU A 413 -41.78 -13.89 -11.69
CA GLU A 413 -42.60 -14.09 -12.89
C GLU A 413 -42.24 -15.39 -13.64
N ILE A 414 -40.97 -15.79 -13.66
CA ILE A 414 -40.56 -17.09 -14.22
C ILE A 414 -41.10 -18.25 -13.39
N VAL A 415 -41.00 -18.18 -12.06
CA VAL A 415 -41.58 -19.17 -11.16
C VAL A 415 -43.06 -19.32 -11.47
N LYS A 416 -43.82 -18.21 -11.56
CA LYS A 416 -45.23 -18.23 -11.96
C LYS A 416 -45.48 -18.90 -13.32
N ASN A 417 -44.74 -18.53 -14.35
CA ASN A 417 -45.02 -18.95 -15.74
C ASN A 417 -44.60 -20.39 -16.05
N TRP A 418 -43.61 -20.94 -15.35
CA TRP A 418 -43.11 -22.30 -15.55
C TRP A 418 -43.83 -23.32 -14.65
N ILE A 419 -45.10 -23.59 -14.94
CA ILE A 419 -45.98 -24.44 -14.12
C ILE A 419 -45.43 -25.86 -13.92
N GLY A 420 -44.75 -26.43 -14.93
CA GLY A 420 -44.21 -27.78 -14.90
C GLY A 420 -42.87 -27.95 -14.17
N LYS A 421 -42.29 -26.87 -13.61
CA LYS A 421 -41.03 -26.92 -12.86
C LYS A 421 -41.24 -26.58 -11.39
N LYS A 422 -40.43 -27.21 -10.54
CA LYS A 422 -40.26 -26.83 -9.14
C LYS A 422 -39.03 -25.94 -8.97
N PHE A 423 -39.05 -25.06 -7.98
CA PHE A 423 -38.01 -24.04 -7.79
C PHE A 423 -37.48 -24.03 -6.37
N ILE A 424 -36.18 -23.81 -6.20
CA ILE A 424 -35.56 -23.39 -4.94
C ILE A 424 -35.04 -21.98 -5.17
N ILE A 425 -35.53 -21.03 -4.38
CA ILE A 425 -35.06 -19.65 -4.36
C ILE A 425 -34.26 -19.44 -3.07
N ALA A 426 -32.96 -19.21 -3.20
CA ALA A 426 -32.11 -18.88 -2.06
C ALA A 426 -31.81 -17.38 -2.03
N VAL A 427 -31.94 -16.78 -0.85
CA VAL A 427 -31.71 -15.35 -0.62
C VAL A 427 -30.81 -15.14 0.61
N PRO A 428 -30.14 -13.99 0.79
CA PRO A 428 -29.18 -13.80 1.88
C PRO A 428 -29.78 -13.80 3.30
N THR A 429 -30.98 -13.24 3.50
CA THR A 429 -31.52 -12.97 4.86
C THR A 429 -32.92 -13.54 5.08
N ILE A 430 -33.26 -13.82 6.35
CA ILE A 430 -34.60 -14.30 6.76
C ILE A 430 -35.70 -13.28 6.39
N LYS A 431 -35.40 -11.98 6.49
CA LYS A 431 -36.34 -10.91 6.12
C LYS A 431 -36.67 -10.97 4.63
N LEU A 432 -35.64 -11.08 3.79
CA LEU A 432 -35.82 -11.18 2.34
C LEU A 432 -36.49 -12.50 1.94
N GLN A 433 -36.23 -13.59 2.66
CA GLN A 433 -36.86 -14.89 2.44
C GLN A 433 -38.38 -14.80 2.56
N ARG A 434 -38.87 -14.12 3.60
CA ARG A 434 -40.30 -13.86 3.80
C ARG A 434 -40.87 -12.97 2.71
N GLU A 435 -40.20 -11.85 2.40
CA GLU A 435 -40.64 -10.92 1.34
C GLU A 435 -40.76 -11.62 -0.03
N VAL A 436 -39.79 -12.48 -0.37
CA VAL A 436 -39.78 -13.21 -1.65
C VAL A 436 -40.87 -14.27 -1.69
N ALA A 437 -41.09 -15.01 -0.60
CA ALA A 437 -42.18 -15.97 -0.51
C ALA A 437 -43.54 -15.28 -0.69
N GLU A 438 -43.81 -14.21 0.06
CA GLU A 438 -45.05 -13.42 -0.07
C GLU A 438 -45.25 -12.90 -1.50
N ARG A 439 -44.17 -12.44 -2.16
CA ARG A 439 -44.22 -11.94 -3.55
C ARG A 439 -44.56 -13.05 -4.55
N ILE A 440 -44.03 -14.26 -4.36
CA ILE A 440 -44.29 -15.41 -5.23
C ILE A 440 -45.70 -15.96 -4.97
N GLU A 441 -46.15 -16.01 -3.72
CA GLU A 441 -47.50 -16.40 -3.32
C GLU A 441 -48.56 -15.43 -3.85
N ALA A 442 -48.29 -14.12 -3.82
CA ALA A 442 -49.16 -13.10 -4.43
C ALA A 442 -49.33 -13.29 -5.95
N LYS A 443 -48.43 -14.03 -6.61
CA LYS A 443 -48.54 -14.42 -8.03
C LYS A 443 -49.25 -15.76 -8.23
N GLY A 444 -49.79 -16.37 -7.17
CA GLY A 444 -50.58 -17.61 -7.22
C GLY A 444 -49.74 -18.89 -7.12
N VAL A 445 -48.57 -18.84 -6.49
CA VAL A 445 -47.64 -19.98 -6.38
C VAL A 445 -47.41 -20.36 -4.93
N GLU A 446 -47.80 -21.58 -4.55
CA GLU A 446 -47.55 -22.10 -3.21
C GLU A 446 -46.06 -22.23 -2.90
N CYS A 447 -45.65 -21.65 -1.77
CA CYS A 447 -44.27 -21.65 -1.28
C CYS A 447 -44.10 -22.47 0.01
N GLU A 448 -43.00 -23.20 0.12
CA GLU A 448 -42.48 -23.73 1.39
C GLU A 448 -41.32 -22.84 1.84
N ILE A 449 -41.45 -22.19 2.98
CA ILE A 449 -40.36 -21.41 3.58
C ILE A 449 -39.53 -22.33 4.48
N THR A 450 -38.22 -22.41 4.25
CA THR A 450 -37.35 -23.15 5.18
C THR A 450 -37.13 -22.34 6.46
N GLU A 451 -37.56 -22.85 7.60
CA GLU A 451 -37.36 -22.17 8.87
C GLU A 451 -36.22 -22.79 9.68
N SER A 452 -35.50 -21.94 10.42
CA SER A 452 -34.55 -22.41 11.42
C SER A 452 -35.31 -22.99 12.62
N MET A 453 -34.80 -24.08 13.18
CA MET A 453 -35.38 -24.66 14.41
C MET A 453 -35.38 -23.64 15.55
N TYR A 454 -34.33 -22.81 15.62
CA TYR A 454 -34.22 -21.74 16.61
C TYR A 454 -35.38 -20.75 16.53
N THR A 455 -35.71 -20.27 15.33
CA THR A 455 -36.78 -19.28 15.12
C THR A 455 -38.14 -19.82 15.58
N LYS A 456 -38.42 -21.10 15.33
CA LYS A 456 -39.64 -21.74 15.82
C LYS A 456 -39.67 -21.83 17.35
N ILE A 457 -38.54 -22.13 17.99
CA ILE A 457 -38.45 -22.22 19.45
C ILE A 457 -38.54 -20.84 20.11
N ALA A 458 -37.88 -19.82 19.57
CA ALA A 458 -37.94 -18.45 20.12
C ALA A 458 -39.38 -17.91 20.16
N GLN A 459 -40.24 -18.33 19.23
CA GLN A 459 -41.67 -17.98 19.22
C GLN A 459 -42.50 -18.67 20.31
N LEU A 460 -41.97 -19.70 20.98
CA LEU A 460 -42.66 -20.42 22.05
C LEU A 460 -42.61 -19.71 23.40
N GLY A 461 -41.75 -18.70 23.56
CA GLY A 461 -41.56 -17.99 24.83
C GLY A 461 -40.98 -18.88 25.92
N LEU A 462 -40.04 -19.78 25.58
CA LEU A 462 -39.39 -20.72 26.49
C LEU A 462 -37.92 -20.31 26.69
N PRO A 463 -37.61 -19.35 27.59
CA PRO A 463 -36.29 -18.74 27.70
C PRO A 463 -35.19 -19.77 28.05
N ASP A 464 -35.48 -20.74 28.91
CA ASP A 464 -34.50 -21.75 29.33
C ASP A 464 -34.07 -22.66 28.17
N LEU A 465 -35.01 -23.05 27.30
CA LEU A 465 -34.71 -23.82 26.10
C LEU A 465 -33.98 -22.97 25.07
N GLU A 466 -34.36 -21.70 24.93
CA GLU A 466 -33.70 -20.76 24.04
C GLU A 466 -32.24 -20.54 24.44
N GLU A 467 -31.97 -20.32 25.73
CA GLU A 467 -30.61 -20.20 26.28
C GLU A 467 -29.80 -21.48 26.04
N LYS A 468 -30.39 -22.65 26.32
CA LYS A 468 -29.75 -23.96 26.09
C LYS A 468 -29.38 -24.15 24.61
N LEU A 469 -30.29 -23.85 23.68
CA LEU A 469 -30.03 -23.96 22.25
C LEU A 469 -29.00 -22.94 21.75
N ASN A 470 -29.05 -21.70 22.24
CA ASN A 470 -28.03 -20.68 21.92
C ASN A 470 -26.64 -21.14 22.34
N LYS A 471 -26.52 -21.70 23.55
CA LYS A 471 -25.28 -22.28 24.04
C LYS A 471 -24.84 -23.47 23.17
N ASP A 472 -25.73 -24.38 22.82
CA ASP A 472 -25.39 -25.53 21.98
C ASP A 472 -24.95 -25.11 20.56
N PHE A 473 -25.63 -24.14 19.95
CA PHE A 473 -25.33 -23.65 18.60
C PHE A 473 -24.05 -22.83 18.54
N SER A 474 -23.80 -21.96 19.52
CA SER A 474 -22.53 -21.23 19.66
C SER A 474 -21.34 -22.18 19.86
N LYS A 475 -21.55 -23.33 20.51
CA LYS A 475 -20.57 -24.43 20.64
C LYS A 475 -20.52 -25.37 19.44
N GLY A 476 -21.26 -25.10 18.35
CA GLY A 476 -21.21 -25.89 17.12
C GLY A 476 -22.07 -27.15 17.09
N PHE A 477 -22.86 -27.46 18.13
CA PHE A 477 -23.69 -28.66 18.22
C PHE A 477 -25.05 -28.51 17.51
N THR A 478 -25.07 -27.86 16.33
CA THR A 478 -26.33 -27.61 15.59
C THR A 478 -27.04 -28.91 15.19
N LYS A 479 -26.27 -29.96 14.83
CA LYS A 479 -26.79 -31.29 14.50
C LYS A 479 -27.55 -31.93 15.68
N ARG A 480 -27.21 -31.57 16.93
CA ARG A 480 -27.86 -32.07 18.15
C ARG A 480 -29.14 -31.32 18.53
N GLY A 481 -29.44 -30.15 17.93
CA GLY A 481 -30.56 -29.30 18.36
C GLY A 481 -31.91 -30.03 18.48
N LYS A 482 -32.22 -30.97 17.57
CA LYS A 482 -33.44 -31.80 17.67
C LYS A 482 -33.47 -32.68 18.91
N LYS A 483 -32.33 -33.25 19.31
CA LYS A 483 -32.21 -34.09 20.50
C LYS A 483 -32.35 -33.23 21.76
N THR A 484 -31.73 -32.05 21.81
CA THR A 484 -31.92 -31.08 22.90
C THR A 484 -33.40 -30.70 23.08
N ILE A 485 -34.11 -30.44 21.97
CA ILE A 485 -35.55 -30.14 21.97
C ILE A 485 -36.38 -31.34 22.46
N LEU A 486 -36.02 -32.56 22.04
CA LEU A 486 -36.71 -33.79 22.47
C LEU A 486 -36.52 -34.07 23.96
N GLU A 487 -35.30 -33.89 24.48
CA GLU A 487 -34.96 -34.03 25.90
C GLU A 487 -35.77 -33.02 26.72
N TYR A 488 -35.75 -31.74 26.34
CA TYR A 488 -36.51 -30.69 27.01
C TYR A 488 -38.02 -30.98 27.04
N LYS A 489 -38.59 -31.41 25.90
CA LYS A 489 -40.00 -31.79 25.80
C LYS A 489 -40.37 -32.92 26.76
N LYS A 490 -39.47 -33.89 26.97
CA LYS A 490 -39.71 -35.02 27.90
C LYS A 490 -39.62 -34.57 29.36
N GLU A 491 -38.65 -33.73 29.68
CA GLU A 491 -38.42 -33.21 31.03
C GLU A 491 -39.55 -32.29 31.50
N HIS A 492 -40.14 -31.49 30.60
CA HIS A 492 -41.13 -30.46 30.93
C HIS A 492 -42.53 -30.80 30.38
N MET A 493 -42.81 -32.08 30.11
CA MET A 493 -44.02 -32.49 29.37
C MET A 493 -45.32 -31.97 30.00
N ASP A 494 -45.40 -31.96 31.32
CA ASP A 494 -46.58 -31.54 32.09
C ASP A 494 -46.71 -30.02 32.21
N GLU A 495 -45.65 -29.26 31.90
CA GLU A 495 -45.60 -27.79 31.98
C GLU A 495 -45.91 -27.13 30.63
N LEU A 496 -45.83 -27.89 29.54
CA LEU A 496 -46.03 -27.38 28.18
C LEU A 496 -47.51 -27.28 27.82
N SER A 497 -47.91 -26.12 27.28
CA SER A 497 -49.25 -25.94 26.73
C SER A 497 -49.50 -26.84 25.50
N PRO A 498 -50.77 -27.15 25.18
CA PRO A 498 -51.11 -27.91 23.98
C PRO A 498 -50.52 -27.33 22.68
N ARG A 499 -50.51 -25.99 22.56
CA ARG A 499 -49.93 -25.28 21.42
C ARG A 499 -48.41 -25.46 21.34
N GLN A 500 -47.71 -25.37 22.47
CA GLN A 500 -46.27 -25.63 22.50
C GLN A 500 -46.00 -27.08 22.09
N LEU A 501 -46.70 -28.06 22.67
CA LEU A 501 -46.55 -29.48 22.33
C LEU A 501 -46.76 -29.76 20.84
N GLU A 502 -47.73 -29.10 20.21
CA GLU A 502 -47.97 -29.19 18.77
C GLU A 502 -46.75 -28.72 17.96
N ILE A 503 -46.18 -27.56 18.30
CA ILE A 503 -44.99 -27.02 17.64
C ILE A 503 -43.76 -27.91 17.90
N PHE A 504 -43.56 -28.41 19.12
CA PHE A 504 -42.52 -29.40 19.41
C PHE A 504 -42.65 -30.64 18.53
N ASN A 505 -43.87 -31.19 18.41
CA ASN A 505 -44.15 -32.33 17.54
C ASN A 505 -43.84 -32.01 16.08
N GLU A 506 -44.15 -30.80 15.62
CA GLU A 506 -43.86 -30.36 14.27
C GLU A 506 -42.35 -30.28 13.99
N ILE A 507 -41.56 -29.66 14.88
CA ILE A 507 -40.11 -29.55 14.79
C ILE A 507 -39.44 -30.93 14.78
N LEU A 508 -39.91 -31.82 15.65
CA LEU A 508 -39.38 -33.17 15.82
C LEU A 508 -39.81 -34.11 14.69
N LYS A 509 -40.89 -33.79 13.95
CA LYS A 509 -41.32 -34.57 12.79
C LYS A 509 -40.19 -34.61 11.76
N LYS A 510 -39.82 -35.81 11.31
CA LYS A 510 -38.90 -36.01 10.19
C LYS A 510 -39.60 -35.67 8.86
N ARG A 511 -39.94 -34.41 8.61
CA ARG A 511 -40.31 -33.96 7.26
C ARG A 511 -39.02 -33.61 6.51
N LYS A 512 -38.82 -34.23 5.34
CA LYS A 512 -37.80 -33.77 4.39
C LYS A 512 -38.25 -32.43 3.81
N ILE A 513 -37.32 -31.51 3.58
CA ILE A 513 -37.61 -30.26 2.87
C ILE A 513 -38.16 -30.62 1.48
N GLY A 514 -39.23 -29.94 1.05
CA GLY A 514 -39.94 -30.24 -0.19
C GLY A 514 -40.95 -31.39 -0.10
N TYR A 515 -41.17 -31.97 1.08
CA TYR A 515 -42.21 -33.00 1.30
C TYR A 515 -43.63 -32.45 1.20
N SER A 516 -43.82 -31.14 1.41
CA SER A 516 -45.12 -30.47 1.23
C SER A 516 -45.67 -30.62 -0.19
N GLY A 517 -44.80 -30.89 -1.17
CA GLY A 517 -45.14 -30.82 -2.59
C GLY A 517 -45.18 -29.39 -3.13
N ALA A 518 -44.83 -28.39 -2.31
CA ALA A 518 -44.80 -26.99 -2.72
C ALA A 518 -43.96 -26.81 -3.99
N ARG A 519 -44.49 -25.98 -4.89
CA ARG A 519 -43.85 -25.75 -6.19
C ARG A 519 -42.60 -24.89 -6.07
N CYS A 520 -42.53 -24.06 -5.03
CA CYS A 520 -41.39 -23.21 -4.76
C CYS A 520 -40.93 -23.40 -3.30
N ILE A 521 -39.64 -23.60 -3.08
CA ILE A 521 -39.02 -23.55 -1.76
C ILE A 521 -38.26 -22.23 -1.68
N VAL A 522 -38.52 -21.42 -0.65
CA VAL A 522 -37.78 -20.18 -0.42
C VAL A 522 -36.91 -20.35 0.83
N THR A 523 -35.61 -20.17 0.68
CA THR A 523 -34.59 -20.48 1.70
C THR A 523 -33.59 -19.33 1.86
N THR A 524 -32.83 -19.33 2.96
CA THR A 524 -31.66 -18.44 3.08
C THR A 524 -30.41 -19.09 2.48
N HIS A 525 -29.39 -18.33 2.09
CA HIS A 525 -28.10 -18.88 1.63
C HIS A 525 -27.49 -19.83 2.67
N ALA A 526 -27.51 -19.44 3.95
CA ALA A 526 -27.02 -20.27 5.03
C ALA A 526 -27.78 -21.61 5.12
N LEU A 527 -29.12 -21.59 5.09
CA LEU A 527 -29.92 -22.83 5.14
C LEU A 527 -29.80 -23.66 3.85
N PHE A 528 -29.68 -23.02 2.69
CA PHE A 528 -29.41 -23.67 1.41
C PHE A 528 -28.15 -24.53 1.47
N LEU A 529 -27.06 -23.98 2.03
CA LEU A 529 -25.78 -24.68 2.21
C LEU A 529 -25.85 -25.73 3.32
N MET A 530 -26.36 -25.36 4.51
CA MET A 530 -26.41 -26.26 5.67
C MET A 530 -27.33 -27.48 5.47
N LYS A 531 -28.38 -27.34 4.66
CA LYS A 531 -29.31 -28.43 4.31
C LYS A 531 -28.96 -29.11 2.99
N GLU A 532 -27.86 -28.70 2.35
CA GLU A 532 -27.37 -29.22 1.08
C GLU A 532 -28.44 -29.23 -0.03
N LEU A 533 -29.29 -28.18 -0.07
CA LEU A 533 -30.40 -28.11 -1.03
C LEU A 533 -29.92 -28.05 -2.48
N TYR A 534 -28.66 -27.68 -2.70
CA TYR A 534 -28.00 -27.76 -4.00
C TYR A 534 -27.92 -29.18 -4.60
N LYS A 535 -28.12 -30.23 -3.79
CA LYS A 535 -28.16 -31.64 -4.23
C LYS A 535 -29.55 -32.09 -4.70
N MET A 536 -30.59 -31.25 -4.55
CA MET A 536 -31.96 -31.62 -4.93
C MET A 536 -32.16 -31.50 -6.45
N GLN A 537 -32.15 -32.64 -7.14
CA GLN A 537 -32.19 -32.68 -8.62
C GLN A 537 -33.55 -32.32 -9.23
N ASP A 538 -34.64 -32.45 -8.48
CA ASP A 538 -36.01 -32.18 -8.97
C ASP A 538 -36.38 -30.68 -9.02
N TYR A 539 -35.49 -29.81 -8.55
CA TYR A 539 -35.73 -28.38 -8.40
C TYR A 539 -34.76 -27.56 -9.25
N GLU A 540 -35.28 -26.55 -9.93
CA GLU A 540 -34.47 -25.50 -10.54
C GLU A 540 -34.01 -24.53 -9.46
N ILE A 541 -32.70 -24.34 -9.32
CA ILE A 541 -32.12 -23.50 -8.26
C ILE A 541 -31.84 -22.10 -8.81
N ILE A 542 -32.38 -21.08 -8.14
CA ILE A 542 -32.08 -19.68 -8.38
C ILE A 542 -31.57 -19.07 -7.07
N ILE A 543 -30.39 -18.45 -7.14
CA ILE A 543 -29.77 -17.73 -6.03
C ILE A 543 -29.88 -16.23 -6.31
N ASP A 544 -30.43 -15.47 -5.37
CA ASP A 544 -30.53 -14.00 -5.44
C ASP A 544 -29.46 -13.36 -4.56
N GLU A 545 -28.75 -12.37 -5.11
CA GLU A 545 -27.49 -11.83 -4.57
C GLU A 545 -26.31 -12.81 -4.62
N ASP A 546 -25.14 -12.36 -4.17
CA ASP A 546 -23.87 -13.05 -4.43
C ASP A 546 -23.62 -14.19 -3.42
N LEU A 547 -23.72 -15.43 -3.89
CA LEU A 547 -23.48 -16.62 -3.05
C LEU A 547 -22.05 -16.68 -2.51
N LEU A 548 -21.05 -16.15 -3.24
CA LEU A 548 -19.65 -16.21 -2.79
C LEU A 548 -19.46 -15.42 -1.50
N MET A 549 -20.20 -14.33 -1.31
CA MET A 549 -20.16 -13.56 -0.06
C MET A 549 -20.54 -14.44 1.14
N THR A 550 -21.58 -15.27 1.02
CA THR A 550 -21.96 -16.20 2.11
C THR A 550 -20.93 -17.32 2.27
N LEU A 551 -20.42 -17.89 1.16
CA LEU A 551 -19.43 -18.98 1.20
C LEU A 551 -18.11 -18.53 1.83
N PHE A 552 -17.67 -17.30 1.57
CA PHE A 552 -16.40 -16.79 2.05
C PHE A 552 -16.44 -16.33 3.51
N HIS A 553 -17.61 -15.96 4.03
CA HIS A 553 -17.80 -15.61 5.44
C HIS A 553 -18.25 -16.81 6.31
N PHE A 554 -18.26 -18.04 5.76
CA PHE A 554 -18.64 -19.24 6.50
C PHE A 554 -17.50 -19.76 7.39
N THR A 555 -17.04 -18.89 8.28
CA THR A 555 -15.82 -19.04 9.08
C THR A 555 -16.15 -19.22 10.56
N SER A 556 -15.20 -19.73 11.33
CA SER A 556 -15.29 -19.86 12.80
C SER A 556 -13.88 -19.82 13.39
N SER A 557 -13.76 -19.54 14.70
CA SER A 557 -12.48 -19.53 15.40
C SER A 557 -12.48 -20.43 16.63
N LEU A 558 -11.29 -20.88 17.04
CA LEU A 558 -11.09 -21.73 18.22
C LEU A 558 -9.77 -21.36 18.91
N PRO A 559 -9.74 -21.13 20.24
CA PRO A 559 -8.50 -20.89 20.96
C PRO A 559 -7.54 -22.09 20.92
N LEU A 560 -6.23 -21.82 20.99
CA LEU A 560 -5.22 -22.89 20.98
C LEU A 560 -5.36 -23.84 22.18
N SER A 561 -5.80 -23.32 23.32
CA SER A 561 -6.06 -24.13 24.51
C SER A 561 -7.18 -25.16 24.33
N ASP A 562 -8.14 -24.91 23.43
CA ASP A 562 -9.17 -25.91 23.10
C ASP A 562 -8.58 -27.02 22.21
N ILE A 563 -7.61 -26.71 21.34
CA ILE A 563 -6.89 -27.70 20.54
C ILE A 563 -6.03 -28.59 21.44
N GLU A 564 -5.29 -28.00 22.38
CA GLU A 564 -4.48 -28.72 23.36
C GLU A 564 -5.33 -29.72 24.16
N LYS A 565 -6.52 -29.28 24.64
CA LYS A 565 -7.48 -30.17 25.31
C LYS A 565 -7.99 -31.29 24.41
N LEU A 566 -8.25 -31.02 23.13
CA LEU A 566 -8.68 -32.06 22.18
C LEU A 566 -7.63 -33.17 22.04
N LEU A 567 -6.34 -32.81 22.10
CA LEU A 567 -5.24 -33.78 22.09
C LEU A 567 -5.18 -34.61 23.38
N GLU A 568 -5.76 -34.17 24.49
CA GLU A 568 -5.82 -34.98 25.72
C GLU A 568 -6.95 -36.02 25.69
N LEU A 569 -7.93 -35.89 24.77
CA LEU A 569 -9.14 -36.73 24.76
C LEU A 569 -8.96 -38.09 24.08
N PRO A 570 -9.08 -39.23 24.79
CA PRO A 570 -8.69 -40.55 24.28
C PRO A 570 -9.57 -41.08 23.14
N PHE A 571 -10.71 -40.44 22.86
CA PHE A 571 -11.66 -40.85 21.82
C PHE A 571 -11.52 -40.07 20.50
N ILE A 572 -10.56 -39.14 20.41
CA ILE A 572 -10.14 -38.56 19.13
C ILE A 572 -9.18 -39.55 18.47
N ASP A 573 -9.46 -39.93 17.22
CA ASP A 573 -8.66 -40.87 16.45
C ASP A 573 -7.28 -40.33 16.07
N ALA A 574 -6.39 -41.23 15.67
CA ALA A 574 -4.99 -40.92 15.37
C ALA A 574 -4.85 -39.93 14.20
N ASP A 575 -5.63 -40.10 13.14
CA ASP A 575 -5.57 -39.23 11.95
C ASP A 575 -5.98 -37.79 12.32
N ASN A 576 -7.07 -37.64 13.06
CA ASN A 576 -7.51 -36.35 13.56
C ASN A 576 -6.51 -35.72 14.54
N ARG A 577 -5.85 -36.51 15.39
CA ARG A 577 -4.78 -36.02 16.29
C ARG A 577 -3.59 -35.47 15.52
N GLU A 578 -3.11 -36.19 14.50
CA GLU A 578 -2.01 -35.74 13.64
C GLU A 578 -2.35 -34.40 12.97
N GLN A 579 -3.58 -34.22 12.49
CA GLN A 579 -4.02 -32.94 11.91
C GLN A 579 -4.03 -31.81 12.95
N LEU A 580 -4.47 -32.07 14.18
CA LEU A 580 -4.46 -31.08 15.27
C LEU A 580 -3.03 -30.69 15.69
N GLU A 581 -2.12 -31.65 15.78
CA GLU A 581 -0.70 -31.40 16.07
C GLU A 581 -0.06 -30.53 14.97
N ARG A 582 -0.29 -30.86 13.70
CA ARG A 582 0.20 -30.06 12.56
C ARG A 582 -0.33 -28.63 12.58
N ILE A 583 -1.56 -28.40 13.05
CA ILE A 583 -2.10 -27.04 13.20
C ILE A 583 -1.32 -26.25 14.27
N LEU A 584 -0.91 -26.88 15.37
CA LEU A 584 -0.16 -26.22 16.45
C LEU A 584 1.27 -25.84 16.03
N GLU A 585 1.83 -26.51 15.03
CA GLU A 585 3.17 -26.24 14.50
C GLU A 585 3.22 -25.01 13.57
N LEU A 586 2.07 -24.56 13.06
CA LEU A 586 2.00 -23.45 12.10
C LEU A 586 2.56 -22.15 12.68
N ASP A 587 3.12 -21.31 11.81
CA ASP A 587 3.50 -19.93 12.11
C ASP A 587 2.33 -18.95 12.05
N ASN A 588 2.52 -17.75 12.61
CA ASN A 588 1.47 -16.73 12.61
C ASN A 588 1.08 -16.36 11.18
N GLU A 589 -0.23 -16.35 10.91
CA GLU A 589 -0.84 -16.13 9.59
C GLU A 589 -0.52 -17.20 8.54
N GLU A 590 0.07 -18.33 8.94
CA GLU A 590 0.24 -19.48 8.06
C GLU A 590 -1.09 -20.24 7.90
N THR A 591 -1.33 -20.69 6.67
CA THR A 591 -2.55 -21.41 6.29
C THR A 591 -2.24 -22.86 5.94
N ILE A 592 -3.11 -23.78 6.33
CA ILE A 592 -3.02 -25.19 5.96
C ILE A 592 -4.38 -25.71 5.46
N GLN A 593 -4.35 -26.61 4.48
CA GLN A 593 -5.51 -27.43 4.14
C GLN A 593 -5.58 -28.62 5.12
N VAL A 594 -6.75 -28.82 5.71
CA VAL A 594 -7.03 -29.92 6.64
C VAL A 594 -8.03 -30.88 6.05
N ASN A 595 -7.88 -32.16 6.38
CA ASN A 595 -8.78 -33.23 5.95
C ASN A 595 -9.14 -34.09 7.18
N PHE A 596 -9.99 -33.56 8.05
CA PHE A 596 -10.45 -34.28 9.23
C PHE A 596 -11.38 -35.44 8.86
N THR A 597 -11.26 -36.54 9.59
CA THR A 597 -12.24 -37.62 9.57
C THR A 597 -13.49 -37.17 10.31
N SER A 598 -14.66 -37.35 9.67
CA SER A 598 -15.94 -36.94 10.24
C SER A 598 -16.20 -37.60 11.60
N LEU A 599 -16.59 -36.79 12.58
CA LEU A 599 -16.93 -37.29 13.91
C LEU A 599 -18.15 -38.21 13.88
N SER A 600 -18.03 -39.37 14.51
CA SER A 600 -19.16 -40.28 14.72
C SER A 600 -20.17 -39.70 15.71
N GLU A 601 -21.42 -40.19 15.68
CA GLU A 601 -22.45 -39.73 16.61
C GLU A 601 -22.05 -39.96 18.07
N SER A 602 -21.38 -41.08 18.38
CA SER A 602 -20.90 -41.36 19.75
C SER A 602 -19.80 -40.42 20.22
N VAL A 603 -18.90 -39.99 19.33
CA VAL A 603 -17.86 -38.99 19.67
C VAL A 603 -18.48 -37.61 19.86
N LEU A 604 -19.43 -37.22 19.02
CA LEU A 604 -20.17 -35.96 19.17
C LEU A 604 -20.92 -35.89 20.51
N GLU A 605 -21.49 -37.00 20.97
CA GLU A 605 -22.15 -37.08 22.28
C GLU A 605 -21.17 -36.85 23.44
N LYS A 606 -19.99 -37.49 23.41
CA LYS A 606 -18.95 -37.28 24.43
C LYS A 606 -18.44 -35.84 24.45
N LEU A 607 -18.17 -35.25 23.28
CA LEU A 607 -17.79 -33.83 23.17
C LEU A 607 -18.88 -32.90 23.71
N TYR A 608 -20.16 -33.27 23.54
CA TYR A 608 -21.27 -32.49 24.05
C TYR A 608 -21.35 -32.53 25.60
N GLU A 609 -21.10 -33.69 26.21
CA GLU A 609 -21.04 -33.82 27.67
C GLU A 609 -19.96 -32.89 28.27
N GLN A 610 -18.83 -32.74 27.57
CA GLN A 610 -17.70 -31.88 27.96
C GLN A 610 -17.74 -30.47 27.34
N ARG A 611 -18.83 -30.06 26.69
CA ARG A 611 -18.90 -28.80 25.91
C ARG A 611 -18.60 -27.52 26.68
N ASN A 612 -18.73 -27.56 28.02
CA ASN A 612 -18.43 -26.44 28.89
C ASN A 612 -16.92 -26.28 29.15
N GLU A 613 -16.12 -27.32 28.90
CA GLU A 613 -14.66 -27.28 29.03
C GLU A 613 -14.01 -26.55 27.85
N PHE A 614 -14.70 -26.50 26.72
CA PHE A 614 -14.28 -25.80 25.51
C PHE A 614 -14.84 -24.39 25.47
N THR A 615 -14.12 -23.46 24.87
CA THR A 615 -14.55 -22.09 24.63
C THR A 615 -15.24 -21.90 23.29
N GLY A 616 -14.73 -22.50 22.20
CA GLY A 616 -15.25 -22.34 20.84
C GLY A 616 -16.04 -23.54 20.29
N PRO A 617 -16.42 -23.49 18.99
CA PRO A 617 -17.28 -24.46 18.35
C PRO A 617 -16.50 -25.68 17.81
N VAL A 618 -15.98 -26.51 18.70
CA VAL A 618 -15.17 -27.70 18.39
C VAL A 618 -15.72 -28.56 17.24
N PRO A 619 -17.01 -28.96 17.19
CA PRO A 619 -17.51 -29.81 16.11
C PRO A 619 -17.35 -29.21 14.70
N LYS A 620 -17.35 -27.87 14.59
CA LYS A 620 -17.20 -27.20 13.30
C LYS A 620 -15.77 -27.31 12.76
N LEU A 621 -14.76 -27.45 13.62
CA LEU A 621 -13.37 -27.63 13.20
C LEU A 621 -13.22 -28.92 12.38
N PHE A 622 -13.86 -30.01 12.82
CA PHE A 622 -13.83 -31.30 12.12
C PHE A 622 -14.65 -31.31 10.81
N ASP A 623 -15.52 -30.32 10.59
CA ASP A 623 -16.23 -30.11 9.32
C ASP A 623 -15.50 -29.10 8.40
N SER A 624 -14.33 -28.59 8.82
CA SER A 624 -13.56 -27.56 8.11
C SER A 624 -12.62 -28.15 7.06
N THR A 625 -12.11 -27.28 6.18
CA THR A 625 -11.22 -27.67 5.07
C THR A 625 -9.91 -26.89 5.06
N HIS A 626 -9.89 -25.70 5.66
CA HIS A 626 -8.73 -24.83 5.72
C HIS A 626 -8.69 -24.16 7.09
N VAL A 627 -7.48 -23.99 7.61
CA VAL A 627 -7.19 -23.35 8.90
C VAL A 627 -6.10 -22.31 8.69
N ILE A 628 -6.19 -21.20 9.43
CA ILE A 628 -5.14 -20.20 9.56
C ILE A 628 -4.81 -19.98 11.04
N MET A 629 -3.51 -19.93 11.34
CA MET A 629 -2.99 -19.70 12.69
C MET A 629 -2.95 -18.20 13.02
N CYS A 630 -3.46 -17.82 14.19
CA CYS A 630 -3.40 -16.45 14.71
C CYS A 630 -2.69 -16.43 16.08
N LYS A 631 -1.36 -16.63 16.09
CA LYS A 631 -0.55 -16.70 17.34
C LYS A 631 -0.73 -15.46 18.22
N ASN A 632 -0.87 -14.27 17.62
CA ASN A 632 -1.07 -13.02 18.35
C ASN A 632 -2.36 -13.02 19.20
N LYS A 633 -3.42 -13.69 18.70
CA LYS A 633 -4.71 -13.86 19.39
C LYS A 633 -4.81 -15.18 20.15
N LYS A 634 -3.78 -16.04 20.06
CA LYS A 634 -3.75 -17.40 20.62
C LYS A 634 -4.97 -18.23 20.20
N GLU A 635 -5.32 -18.13 18.92
CA GLU A 635 -6.44 -18.87 18.32
C GLU A 635 -6.12 -19.31 16.90
N ILE A 636 -6.95 -20.20 16.37
CA ILE A 636 -7.05 -20.48 14.94
C ILE A 636 -8.36 -19.93 14.38
N VAL A 637 -8.37 -19.60 13.09
CA VAL A 637 -9.59 -19.35 12.32
C VAL A 637 -9.68 -20.40 11.23
N PHE A 638 -10.87 -20.90 10.93
CA PHE A 638 -11.08 -21.98 9.99
C PHE A 638 -12.34 -21.80 9.15
N ILE A 639 -12.34 -22.39 7.95
CA ILE A 639 -13.40 -22.28 6.95
C ILE A 639 -13.73 -23.63 6.31
N LYS A 640 -15.00 -23.80 5.94
CA LYS A 640 -15.48 -24.93 5.15
C LYS A 640 -15.66 -24.53 3.68
N LYS A 641 -14.92 -25.17 2.78
CA LYS A 641 -15.20 -25.17 1.34
C LYS A 641 -16.30 -26.17 1.06
N TYR A 642 -17.43 -25.72 0.51
CA TYR A 642 -18.53 -26.60 0.13
C TYR A 642 -18.24 -27.24 -1.22
N ASP A 643 -18.53 -28.54 -1.32
CA ASP A 643 -18.45 -29.27 -2.58
C ASP A 643 -19.81 -29.23 -3.31
N PHE A 644 -19.78 -28.75 -4.54
CA PHE A 644 -20.91 -28.64 -5.45
C PHE A 644 -20.86 -29.67 -6.59
N GLY A 645 -20.02 -30.71 -6.49
CA GLY A 645 -19.91 -31.80 -7.48
C GLY A 645 -21.26 -32.42 -7.85
N ASP A 646 -22.10 -32.68 -6.84
CA ASP A 646 -23.45 -33.25 -7.01
C ASP A 646 -24.53 -32.24 -7.45
N CYS A 647 -24.20 -30.95 -7.56
CA CYS A 647 -25.15 -29.95 -8.01
C CYS A 647 -25.39 -30.11 -9.52
N SER A 648 -26.64 -30.40 -9.91
CA SER A 648 -26.99 -30.55 -11.32
C SER A 648 -26.93 -29.19 -12.02
N LYS A 649 -27.70 -28.19 -11.59
CA LYS A 649 -27.78 -26.89 -12.25
C LYS A 649 -28.13 -25.80 -11.24
N MET A 650 -27.52 -24.63 -11.41
CA MET A 650 -27.78 -23.47 -10.55
C MET A 650 -27.69 -22.18 -11.35
N THR A 651 -28.65 -21.26 -11.12
CA THR A 651 -28.62 -19.91 -11.68
C THR A 651 -28.37 -18.91 -10.56
N ILE A 652 -27.39 -18.02 -10.70
CA ILE A 652 -27.05 -17.00 -9.70
C ILE A 652 -27.25 -15.61 -10.30
N LEU A 653 -27.98 -14.76 -9.57
CA LEU A 653 -28.33 -13.39 -9.93
C LEU A 653 -27.65 -12.41 -8.97
N SER A 654 -26.52 -11.83 -9.37
CA SER A 654 -25.74 -10.95 -8.49
C SER A 654 -25.45 -9.59 -9.15
N ALA A 655 -25.38 -8.53 -8.35
CA ALA A 655 -24.97 -7.21 -8.83
C ALA A 655 -23.45 -7.08 -8.97
N THR A 656 -22.70 -7.82 -8.16
CA THR A 656 -21.25 -7.66 -7.98
C THR A 656 -20.45 -8.89 -8.40
N ALA A 657 -21.09 -9.87 -9.05
CA ALA A 657 -20.47 -11.10 -9.50
C ALA A 657 -19.12 -10.89 -10.19
N ASP A 658 -18.14 -11.68 -9.78
CA ASP A 658 -16.79 -11.69 -10.32
C ASP A 658 -16.54 -13.02 -11.04
N ARG A 659 -16.30 -12.95 -12.36
CA ARG A 659 -16.13 -14.15 -13.19
C ARG A 659 -14.99 -15.04 -12.68
N ALA A 660 -13.84 -14.46 -12.38
CA ALA A 660 -12.66 -15.22 -11.99
C ALA A 660 -12.87 -15.93 -10.66
N LEU A 661 -13.52 -15.28 -9.68
CA LEU A 661 -13.81 -15.92 -8.39
C LEU A 661 -14.82 -17.07 -8.51
N TYR A 662 -15.84 -16.93 -9.37
CA TYR A 662 -16.76 -18.03 -9.64
C TYR A 662 -16.07 -19.20 -10.35
N GLU A 663 -15.23 -18.93 -11.35
CA GLU A 663 -14.44 -19.97 -12.03
C GLU A 663 -13.46 -20.67 -11.08
N ASP A 664 -12.77 -19.92 -10.21
CA ASP A 664 -11.82 -20.47 -9.25
C ASP A 664 -12.51 -21.26 -8.10
N TYR A 665 -13.68 -20.82 -7.61
CA TYR A 665 -14.42 -21.56 -6.57
C TYR A 665 -15.07 -22.84 -7.10
N PHE A 666 -15.67 -22.77 -8.29
CA PHE A 666 -16.42 -23.86 -8.92
C PHE A 666 -15.61 -24.56 -10.03
N SER A 667 -14.30 -24.70 -9.86
CA SER A 667 -13.37 -25.18 -10.90
C SER A 667 -13.69 -26.57 -11.49
N GLY A 668 -14.51 -27.39 -10.81
CA GLY A 668 -15.03 -28.65 -11.34
C GLY A 668 -16.32 -28.54 -12.18
N LYS A 669 -16.82 -27.33 -12.45
CA LYS A 669 -18.08 -27.07 -13.16
C LYS A 669 -17.88 -26.07 -14.30
N THR A 670 -18.71 -26.19 -15.33
CA THR A 670 -18.76 -25.21 -16.41
C THR A 670 -19.54 -23.98 -15.95
N ILE A 671 -18.91 -22.80 -16.08
CA ILE A 671 -19.52 -21.50 -15.74
C ILE A 671 -19.99 -20.79 -17.00
N ASN A 672 -21.29 -20.52 -17.11
CA ASN A 672 -21.88 -19.66 -18.13
C ASN A 672 -22.10 -18.26 -17.55
N PHE A 673 -21.10 -17.39 -17.69
CA PHE A 673 -21.13 -16.04 -17.15
C PHE A 673 -21.62 -15.01 -18.17
N ARG A 674 -22.75 -14.36 -17.86
CA ARG A 674 -23.37 -13.31 -18.68
C ARG A 674 -23.58 -12.04 -17.87
N GLU A 675 -23.44 -10.90 -18.53
CA GLU A 675 -23.62 -9.59 -17.90
C GLU A 675 -24.67 -8.79 -18.66
N VAL A 676 -25.65 -8.25 -17.92
CA VAL A 676 -26.65 -7.33 -18.45
C VAL A 676 -25.99 -5.96 -18.64
N TYR A 677 -26.36 -5.24 -19.69
CA TYR A 677 -25.89 -3.87 -19.90
C TYR A 677 -26.14 -2.98 -18.67
N LYS A 678 -25.23 -2.04 -18.40
CA LYS A 678 -25.40 -1.06 -17.34
C LYS A 678 -26.46 -0.03 -17.71
N ALA A 679 -27.48 0.09 -16.88
CA ALA A 679 -28.49 1.13 -16.95
C ALA A 679 -28.01 2.42 -16.26
N GLU A 680 -28.39 3.55 -16.84
CA GLU A 680 -28.12 4.88 -16.27
C GLU A 680 -28.93 5.08 -14.99
N TYR A 681 -28.30 5.64 -13.94
CA TYR A 681 -29.04 6.05 -12.75
C TYR A 681 -29.98 7.22 -13.05
N LYS A 682 -31.20 7.14 -12.50
CA LYS A 682 -32.14 8.27 -12.47
C LYS A 682 -31.73 9.26 -11.39
N GLY A 683 -31.32 8.74 -10.23
CA GLY A 683 -30.70 9.51 -9.15
C GLY A 683 -29.20 9.74 -9.38
N LYS A 684 -28.49 10.14 -8.32
CA LYS A 684 -27.06 10.52 -8.41
C LYS A 684 -26.24 9.93 -7.28
N VAL A 685 -24.96 9.68 -7.55
CA VAL A 685 -23.96 9.31 -6.54
C VAL A 685 -22.90 10.42 -6.49
N LEU A 686 -22.80 11.11 -5.35
CA LEU A 686 -21.75 12.09 -5.08
C LEU A 686 -20.73 11.45 -4.15
N GLN A 687 -19.50 11.24 -4.64
CA GLN A 687 -18.51 10.47 -3.88
C GLN A 687 -17.28 11.29 -3.49
N TYR A 688 -17.04 11.38 -2.19
CA TYR A 688 -15.89 12.03 -1.57
C TYR A 688 -14.77 11.03 -1.29
N THR A 689 -13.62 11.19 -1.96
CA THR A 689 -12.58 10.13 -2.02
C THR A 689 -11.26 10.52 -1.37
N ALA A 690 -11.16 11.73 -0.83
CA ALA A 690 -9.90 12.26 -0.29
C ALA A 690 -9.35 11.48 0.92
N HIS A 691 -10.20 10.75 1.65
CA HIS A 691 -9.84 10.04 2.89
C HIS A 691 -10.17 8.55 2.78
N THR A 692 -9.35 7.68 3.39
CA THR A 692 -9.54 6.21 3.33
C THR A 692 -10.80 5.77 4.05
N LEU A 693 -11.11 6.39 5.20
CA LEU A 693 -12.25 6.06 6.06
C LEU A 693 -12.36 4.54 6.35
N SER A 694 -11.20 3.89 6.53
CA SER A 694 -11.09 2.54 7.07
C SER A 694 -11.43 2.53 8.57
N ARG A 695 -11.67 1.36 9.17
CA ARG A 695 -11.82 1.28 10.65
C ARG A 695 -10.59 1.84 11.35
N ALA A 696 -9.39 1.55 10.84
CA ALA A 696 -8.13 2.12 11.32
C ALA A 696 -8.11 3.66 11.28
N PHE A 697 -8.61 4.26 10.20
CA PHE A 697 -8.76 5.71 10.09
C PHE A 697 -9.67 6.26 11.18
N PHE A 698 -10.85 5.67 11.39
CA PHE A 698 -11.81 6.13 12.40
C PHE A 698 -11.24 5.97 13.82
N ASN A 699 -10.62 4.84 14.13
CA ASN A 699 -9.99 4.57 15.43
C ASN A 699 -8.93 5.62 15.77
N LYS A 700 -8.16 6.06 14.78
CA LYS A 700 -7.10 7.04 15.00
C LYS A 700 -7.60 8.49 15.09
N ASN A 701 -8.64 8.84 14.34
CA ASN A 701 -9.07 10.24 14.18
C ASN A 701 -10.31 10.61 15.02
N GLY A 702 -10.84 9.69 15.83
CA GLY A 702 -12.06 9.91 16.60
C GLY A 702 -13.29 9.63 15.75
N GLY A 703 -13.73 8.37 15.72
CA GLY A 703 -14.76 7.91 14.79
C GLY A 703 -16.06 8.71 14.82
N THR A 704 -16.55 9.00 16.03
CA THR A 704 -17.76 9.82 16.25
C THR A 704 -17.58 11.25 15.76
N ASP A 705 -16.47 11.89 16.12
CA ASP A 705 -16.16 13.28 15.71
C ASP A 705 -16.10 13.41 14.17
N VAL A 706 -15.50 12.42 13.49
CA VAL A 706 -15.45 12.38 12.02
C VAL A 706 -16.85 12.25 11.42
N LEU A 707 -17.69 11.38 11.99
CA LEU A 707 -19.07 11.23 11.51
C LEU A 707 -19.89 12.49 11.73
N GLU A 708 -19.77 13.14 12.89
CA GLU A 708 -20.43 14.41 13.18
C GLU A 708 -19.96 15.51 12.23
N GLU A 709 -18.66 15.62 11.97
CA GLU A 709 -18.11 16.59 11.01
C GLU A 709 -18.68 16.37 9.59
N ILE A 710 -18.78 15.11 9.15
CA ILE A 710 -19.39 14.78 7.85
C ILE A 710 -20.87 15.18 7.84
N LYS A 711 -21.58 14.82 8.92
CA LYS A 711 -23.01 15.09 9.10
C LYS A 711 -23.31 16.58 9.01
N GLU A 712 -22.63 17.39 9.80
CA GLU A 712 -22.87 18.83 9.89
C GLU A 712 -22.53 19.58 8.61
N LYS A 713 -21.44 19.20 7.93
CA LYS A 713 -20.91 19.99 6.81
C LYS A 713 -21.43 19.59 5.44
N TYR A 714 -21.82 18.32 5.24
CA TYR A 714 -22.05 17.80 3.89
C TYR A 714 -23.41 17.15 3.67
N ILE A 715 -23.98 16.46 4.67
CA ILE A 715 -25.15 15.60 4.44
C ILE A 715 -26.39 15.94 5.28
N GLY A 716 -26.25 16.67 6.38
CA GLY A 716 -27.35 16.96 7.30
C GLY A 716 -27.91 15.70 7.99
N ASP A 717 -29.20 15.71 8.30
CA ASP A 717 -29.88 14.61 9.01
C ASP A 717 -30.53 13.62 8.03
N ILE A 718 -29.69 12.85 7.34
CA ILE A 718 -30.12 11.76 6.45
C ILE A 718 -29.68 10.40 7.01
N PRO A 719 -30.32 9.28 6.60
CA PRO A 719 -29.89 7.95 7.01
C PRO A 719 -28.44 7.65 6.59
N ILE A 720 -27.65 7.10 7.53
CA ILE A 720 -26.24 6.76 7.34
C ILE A 720 -26.08 5.23 7.39
N ILE A 721 -25.40 4.67 6.39
CA ILE A 721 -24.88 3.30 6.39
C ILE A 721 -23.37 3.39 6.64
N THR A 722 -22.90 2.81 7.75
CA THR A 722 -21.48 2.80 8.14
C THR A 722 -21.14 1.51 8.91
N PHE A 723 -19.97 1.45 9.55
CA PHE A 723 -19.57 0.32 10.39
C PHE A 723 -20.43 0.22 11.65
N LYS A 724 -20.78 -1.02 12.05
CA LYS A 724 -21.56 -1.29 13.28
C LYS A 724 -20.94 -0.67 14.54
N MET A 725 -19.61 -0.64 14.63
CA MET A 725 -18.91 -0.02 15.77
C MET A 725 -19.15 1.49 15.91
N LEU A 726 -19.52 2.17 14.82
CA LEU A 726 -19.81 3.60 14.82
C LEU A 726 -21.32 3.89 14.96
N ALA A 727 -22.15 2.92 14.62
CA ALA A 727 -23.61 2.99 14.77
C ALA A 727 -24.16 1.67 15.32
N PRO A 728 -23.97 1.38 16.63
CA PRO A 728 -24.31 0.09 17.23
C PRO A 728 -25.78 -0.30 17.11
N ASP A 729 -26.67 0.69 17.15
CA ASP A 729 -28.12 0.51 17.07
C ASP A 729 -28.65 0.47 15.62
N SER A 730 -27.79 0.61 14.61
CA SER A 730 -28.24 0.64 13.22
C SER A 730 -28.66 -0.75 12.73
N GLU A 731 -29.89 -0.87 12.23
CA GLU A 731 -30.36 -2.10 11.57
C GLU A 731 -29.63 -2.42 10.26
N ILE A 732 -29.06 -1.38 9.61
CA ILE A 732 -28.40 -1.44 8.30
C ILE A 732 -27.00 -0.85 8.42
N HIS A 733 -25.99 -1.70 8.26
CA HIS A 733 -24.58 -1.36 8.39
C HIS A 733 -23.75 -2.24 7.45
N PHE A 734 -22.47 -1.92 7.25
CA PHE A 734 -21.56 -2.82 6.50
C PHE A 734 -21.54 -4.21 7.11
N GLY A 735 -21.65 -5.25 6.28
CA GLY A 735 -21.88 -6.65 6.68
C GLY A 735 -23.35 -7.04 6.81
N LYS A 736 -24.27 -6.07 6.78
CA LYS A 736 -25.73 -6.28 6.84
C LYS A 736 -26.49 -5.26 5.99
N THR A 737 -26.12 -5.17 4.70
CA THR A 737 -26.70 -4.22 3.74
C THR A 737 -27.81 -4.82 2.87
N GLU A 738 -27.98 -6.14 2.87
CA GLU A 738 -28.91 -6.84 1.97
C GLU A 738 -30.31 -7.06 2.59
N GLY A 739 -31.35 -7.06 1.74
CA GLY A 739 -32.72 -7.38 2.17
C GLY A 739 -33.49 -6.25 2.88
N PHE A 740 -33.09 -4.99 2.70
CA PHE A 740 -33.79 -3.82 3.26
C PHE A 740 -34.32 -2.89 2.16
N ASN A 741 -35.56 -2.43 2.32
CA ASN A 741 -36.25 -1.49 1.42
C ASN A 741 -36.59 -0.14 2.08
N VAL A 742 -36.23 0.06 3.36
CA VAL A 742 -36.61 1.23 4.17
C VAL A 742 -36.04 2.56 3.64
N TYR A 743 -34.92 2.52 2.89
CA TYR A 743 -34.27 3.71 2.31
C TYR A 743 -34.60 3.96 0.85
N ARG A 744 -35.56 3.23 0.28
CA ARG A 744 -35.95 3.40 -1.12
C ARG A 744 -36.40 4.85 -1.37
N GLY A 745 -35.76 5.52 -2.33
CA GLY A 745 -36.09 6.88 -2.74
C GLY A 745 -35.71 7.97 -1.74
N MET A 746 -35.01 7.63 -0.66
CA MET A 746 -34.44 8.60 0.28
C MET A 746 -33.03 9.00 -0.17
N ASP A 747 -32.65 10.23 0.15
CA ASP A 747 -31.24 10.60 0.17
C ASP A 747 -30.57 9.86 1.34
N ILE A 748 -29.41 9.25 1.10
CA ILE A 748 -28.66 8.50 2.12
C ILE A 748 -27.17 8.80 2.04
N ALA A 749 -26.45 8.56 3.14
CA ALA A 749 -25.00 8.57 3.17
C ALA A 749 -24.43 7.17 3.39
N VAL A 750 -23.40 6.81 2.65
CA VAL A 750 -22.58 5.60 2.84
C VAL A 750 -21.20 6.06 3.27
N ILE A 751 -20.81 5.78 4.52
CA ILE A 751 -19.60 6.35 5.12
C ILE A 751 -18.65 5.23 5.56
N GLY A 752 -17.51 5.11 4.88
CA GLY A 752 -16.44 4.17 5.19
C GLY A 752 -16.02 3.30 4.00
N THR A 753 -14.81 2.75 4.08
CA THR A 753 -14.31 1.75 3.11
C THR A 753 -14.28 0.38 3.78
N PRO A 754 -15.20 -0.55 3.44
CA PRO A 754 -15.42 -1.79 4.18
C PRO A 754 -14.36 -2.86 3.89
N HIS A 755 -13.13 -2.62 4.35
CA HIS A 755 -12.09 -3.64 4.37
C HIS A 755 -12.50 -4.80 5.32
N ASN A 756 -12.27 -6.04 4.90
CA ASN A 756 -12.22 -7.20 5.78
C ASN A 756 -10.82 -7.39 6.38
N SER A 757 -10.76 -8.22 7.44
CA SER A 757 -9.50 -8.63 8.07
C SER A 757 -8.57 -9.37 7.10
N PRO A 758 -7.24 -9.15 7.14
CA PRO A 758 -6.24 -9.92 6.39
C PRO A 758 -6.34 -11.42 6.62
N VAL A 759 -6.76 -11.85 7.82
CA VAL A 759 -6.99 -13.25 8.16
C VAL A 759 -8.05 -13.84 7.24
N LEU A 760 -9.16 -13.13 7.01
CA LEU A 760 -10.21 -13.57 6.10
C LEU A 760 -9.69 -13.66 4.66
N TYR A 761 -8.98 -12.64 4.18
CA TYR A 761 -8.44 -12.67 2.83
C TYR A 761 -7.44 -13.82 2.63
N LYS A 762 -6.49 -14.02 3.54
CA LYS A 762 -5.52 -15.12 3.46
C LYS A 762 -6.22 -16.48 3.52
N MET A 763 -7.21 -16.65 4.39
CA MET A 763 -7.96 -17.90 4.50
C MET A 763 -8.78 -18.22 3.23
N VAL A 764 -9.48 -17.24 2.67
CA VAL A 764 -10.24 -17.43 1.42
C VAL A 764 -9.28 -17.61 0.23
N GLY A 765 -8.16 -16.88 0.21
CA GLY A 765 -7.10 -17.05 -0.78
C GLY A 765 -6.52 -18.45 -0.79
N ALA A 766 -6.19 -19.00 0.38
CA ALA A 766 -5.73 -20.38 0.53
C ALA A 766 -6.79 -21.39 0.05
N MET A 767 -8.06 -21.18 0.42
CA MET A 767 -9.18 -22.01 -0.04
C MET A 767 -9.35 -22.05 -1.57
N LEU A 768 -8.99 -20.95 -2.25
CA LEU A 768 -9.00 -20.82 -3.70
C LEU A 768 -7.66 -21.21 -4.37
N GLY A 769 -6.65 -21.58 -3.58
CA GLY A 769 -5.32 -21.97 -4.07
C GLY A 769 -4.45 -20.80 -4.55
N TYR A 770 -4.61 -19.61 -3.96
CA TYR A 770 -3.82 -18.42 -4.28
C TYR A 770 -2.56 -18.33 -3.40
N ASP A 771 -1.61 -17.49 -3.81
CA ASP A 771 -0.43 -17.16 -2.98
C ASP A 771 -0.81 -16.14 -1.90
N THR A 772 -0.75 -16.57 -0.64
CA THR A 772 -1.15 -15.80 0.55
C THR A 772 0.05 -15.22 1.32
N SER A 773 1.28 -15.43 0.86
CA SER A 773 2.51 -15.01 1.54
C SER A 773 2.70 -13.49 1.60
N GLY A 774 2.08 -12.75 0.67
CA GLY A 774 2.22 -11.30 0.56
C GLY A 774 1.46 -10.51 1.63
N SER A 775 2.02 -9.38 2.04
CA SER A 775 1.36 -8.36 2.87
C SER A 775 0.63 -7.32 2.02
N LEU A 776 -0.29 -6.58 2.68
CA LEU A 776 -0.95 -5.42 2.08
C LEU A 776 0.08 -4.29 1.92
N HIS A 777 0.11 -3.71 0.73
CA HIS A 777 0.88 -2.51 0.43
C HIS A 777 0.07 -1.58 -0.48
N ARG A 778 0.47 -0.32 -0.57
CA ARG A 778 -0.16 0.62 -1.48
C ARG A 778 0.16 0.26 -2.93
N TYR A 779 -0.84 -0.18 -3.68
CA TYR A 779 -0.76 -0.39 -5.12
C TYR A 779 -1.67 0.57 -5.86
N ARG A 780 -1.29 0.92 -7.09
CA ARG A 780 -2.24 1.47 -8.05
C ARG A 780 -2.99 0.30 -8.69
N VAL A 781 -4.30 0.27 -8.54
CA VAL A 781 -5.18 -0.78 -9.03
C VAL A 781 -6.11 -0.23 -10.12
N GLU A 782 -6.54 -1.09 -11.04
CA GLU A 782 -7.50 -0.76 -12.08
C GLU A 782 -8.74 -1.62 -11.90
N ARG A 783 -9.90 -1.00 -11.71
CA ARG A 783 -11.19 -1.69 -11.50
C ARG A 783 -12.35 -0.76 -11.83
N GLY A 784 -13.42 -1.30 -12.44
CA GLY A 784 -14.65 -0.56 -12.70
C GLY A 784 -14.50 0.67 -13.61
N GLY A 785 -13.50 0.69 -14.50
CA GLY A 785 -13.21 1.87 -15.33
C GLY A 785 -12.42 2.96 -14.62
N TYR A 786 -11.88 2.68 -13.43
CA TYR A 786 -11.03 3.60 -12.67
C TYR A 786 -9.64 3.02 -12.43
N SER A 787 -8.66 3.90 -12.28
CA SER A 787 -7.30 3.61 -11.81
C SER A 787 -7.04 4.43 -10.56
N PHE A 788 -6.78 3.79 -9.42
CA PHE A 788 -6.71 4.46 -8.12
C PHE A 788 -5.72 3.77 -7.16
N PRO A 789 -5.15 4.50 -6.18
CA PRO A 789 -4.32 3.88 -5.16
C PRO A 789 -5.18 3.18 -4.11
N MET A 790 -4.75 2.00 -3.66
CA MET A 790 -5.39 1.28 -2.57
C MET A 790 -4.40 0.35 -1.86
N MET A 791 -4.59 0.15 -0.55
CA MET A 791 -3.89 -0.89 0.19
C MET A 791 -4.38 -2.26 -0.29
N SER A 792 -3.49 -3.03 -0.93
CA SER A 792 -3.84 -4.28 -1.60
C SER A 792 -2.68 -5.26 -1.65
N TYR A 793 -2.92 -6.47 -2.15
CA TYR A 793 -1.92 -7.52 -2.28
C TYR A 793 -1.11 -7.40 -3.58
N ALA A 794 0.15 -7.83 -3.53
CA ALA A 794 1.01 -7.94 -4.71
C ALA A 794 0.42 -8.92 -5.73
N ASP A 795 -0.02 -10.08 -5.24
CA ASP A 795 -0.69 -11.09 -6.04
C ASP A 795 -2.02 -10.56 -6.62
N LYS A 796 -2.22 -10.81 -7.91
CA LYS A 796 -3.36 -10.26 -8.66
C LYS A 796 -4.67 -10.95 -8.29
N LYS A 797 -4.65 -12.24 -7.97
CA LYS A 797 -5.86 -12.99 -7.60
C LYS A 797 -6.34 -12.59 -6.20
N MET A 798 -5.42 -12.49 -5.24
CA MET A 798 -5.66 -11.94 -3.90
C MET A 798 -6.21 -10.51 -3.97
N ARG A 799 -5.60 -9.66 -4.79
CA ARG A 799 -6.09 -8.29 -5.05
C ARG A 799 -7.49 -8.28 -5.64
N ASN A 800 -7.79 -9.14 -6.62
CA ASN A 800 -9.13 -9.21 -7.21
C ASN A 800 -10.18 -9.60 -6.17
N MET A 801 -9.89 -10.61 -5.37
CA MET A 801 -10.76 -11.07 -4.28
C MET A 801 -10.98 -9.98 -3.23
N GLN A 802 -9.92 -9.30 -2.78
CA GLN A 802 -10.02 -8.21 -1.82
C GLN A 802 -10.94 -7.08 -2.35
N LEU A 803 -10.71 -6.64 -3.58
CA LEU A 803 -11.49 -5.57 -4.20
C LEU A 803 -12.95 -6.00 -4.46
N PHE A 804 -13.22 -7.30 -4.67
CA PHE A 804 -14.57 -7.85 -4.80
C PHE A 804 -15.38 -7.71 -3.50
N PHE A 805 -14.78 -8.00 -2.34
CA PHE A 805 -15.47 -7.81 -1.06
C PHE A 805 -15.88 -6.35 -0.85
N ILE A 806 -14.94 -5.43 -1.10
CA ILE A 806 -15.14 -3.99 -0.88
C ILE A 806 -16.19 -3.44 -1.85
N GLU A 807 -16.11 -3.80 -3.14
CA GLU A 807 -17.09 -3.43 -4.15
C GLU A 807 -18.49 -3.95 -3.79
N SER A 808 -18.58 -5.21 -3.37
CA SER A 808 -19.86 -5.85 -3.06
C SER A 808 -20.61 -5.12 -1.94
N GLU A 809 -19.92 -4.83 -0.83
CA GLU A 809 -20.53 -4.09 0.28
C GLU A 809 -20.93 -2.65 -0.10
N LEU A 810 -20.06 -1.92 -0.82
CA LEU A 810 -20.33 -0.54 -1.22
C LEU A 810 -21.49 -0.44 -2.22
N GLU A 811 -21.50 -1.26 -3.26
CA GLU A 811 -22.57 -1.23 -4.29
C GLU A 811 -23.91 -1.70 -3.71
N GLN A 812 -23.91 -2.62 -2.74
CA GLN A 812 -25.13 -3.00 -2.02
C GLN A 812 -25.65 -1.87 -1.13
N ALA A 813 -24.78 -1.15 -0.42
CA ALA A 813 -25.13 0.01 0.39
C ALA A 813 -25.69 1.15 -0.46
N VAL A 814 -25.01 1.53 -1.55
CA VAL A 814 -25.48 2.54 -2.52
C VAL A 814 -26.82 2.12 -3.13
N GLY A 815 -26.95 0.83 -3.45
CA GLY A 815 -28.16 0.25 -4.03
C GLY A 815 -29.41 0.32 -3.13
N ARG A 816 -29.27 0.61 -1.83
CA ARG A 816 -30.41 0.74 -0.90
C ARG A 816 -31.35 1.88 -1.25
N ALA A 817 -30.82 2.96 -1.85
CA ALA A 817 -31.60 4.09 -2.33
C ALA A 817 -32.42 3.78 -3.60
N ARG A 818 -32.09 2.70 -4.32
CA ARG A 818 -32.72 2.27 -5.59
C ARG A 818 -32.60 3.29 -6.74
N LEU A 819 -31.41 3.88 -6.90
CA LEU A 819 -31.06 4.94 -7.87
C LEU A 819 -31.45 4.70 -9.34
N LEU A 820 -31.60 3.45 -9.78
CA LEU A 820 -32.09 3.15 -11.13
C LEU A 820 -33.55 3.59 -11.36
N ARG A 821 -34.36 3.69 -10.30
CA ARG A 821 -35.80 3.95 -10.38
C ARG A 821 -36.22 5.24 -9.67
N GLU A 822 -35.47 5.62 -8.65
CA GLU A 822 -35.77 6.76 -7.80
C GLU A 822 -34.82 7.93 -8.09
N ASN A 823 -35.34 9.16 -7.98
CA ASN A 823 -34.56 10.39 -8.16
C ASN A 823 -34.13 10.92 -6.78
N CYS A 824 -33.11 10.31 -6.21
CA CYS A 824 -32.50 10.70 -4.94
C CYS A 824 -30.97 10.73 -5.07
N THR A 825 -30.29 11.21 -4.04
CA THR A 825 -28.84 11.37 -3.98
C THR A 825 -28.23 10.45 -2.93
N VAL A 826 -27.23 9.67 -3.32
CA VAL A 826 -26.38 8.92 -2.41
C VAL A 826 -25.05 9.65 -2.24
N TYR A 827 -24.74 10.03 -1.01
CA TYR A 827 -23.44 10.60 -0.65
C TYR A 827 -22.51 9.47 -0.19
N VAL A 828 -21.42 9.25 -0.90
CA VAL A 828 -20.46 8.19 -0.58
C VAL A 828 -19.18 8.82 -0.07
N PHE A 829 -18.70 8.37 1.10
CA PHE A 829 -17.43 8.78 1.67
C PHE A 829 -16.54 7.55 1.75
N SER A 830 -15.73 7.32 0.71
CA SER A 830 -14.82 6.18 0.57
C SER A 830 -13.80 6.48 -0.52
N ASN A 831 -12.57 5.98 -0.36
CA ASN A 831 -11.52 6.06 -1.38
C ASN A 831 -11.61 4.96 -2.47
N TYR A 832 -12.62 4.07 -2.40
CA TYR A 832 -12.91 3.08 -3.45
C TYR A 832 -13.99 3.62 -4.40
N PRO A 833 -13.70 3.84 -5.70
CA PRO A 833 -14.65 4.47 -6.63
C PRO A 833 -15.85 3.57 -6.94
N CYS A 834 -17.06 4.06 -6.65
CA CYS A 834 -18.32 3.37 -6.93
C CYS A 834 -18.81 3.64 -8.36
N GLN A 835 -19.70 2.78 -8.85
CA GLN A 835 -20.26 2.90 -10.20
C GLN A 835 -21.05 4.20 -10.39
N GLN A 836 -20.85 4.85 -11.55
CA GLN A 836 -21.53 6.09 -11.95
C GLN A 836 -21.36 7.28 -10.98
N ALA A 837 -20.39 7.20 -10.07
CA ALA A 837 -20.13 8.27 -9.12
C ALA A 837 -19.50 9.52 -9.76
N GLU A 838 -20.02 10.68 -9.36
CA GLU A 838 -19.34 11.95 -9.51
C GLU A 838 -18.27 12.06 -8.41
N ILE A 839 -17.01 11.96 -8.81
CA ILE A 839 -15.87 11.89 -7.90
C ILE A 839 -15.46 13.30 -7.45
N ILE A 840 -15.46 13.51 -6.14
CA ILE A 840 -15.04 14.73 -5.43
C ILE A 840 -13.79 14.40 -4.62
N GLU A 841 -12.63 14.82 -5.11
CA GLU A 841 -11.33 14.46 -4.52
C GLU A 841 -10.71 15.55 -3.62
N ASN A 842 -11.44 16.63 -3.36
CA ASN A 842 -10.95 17.71 -2.49
C ASN A 842 -10.99 17.26 -1.03
N PRO A 843 -9.91 17.51 -0.24
CA PRO A 843 -9.93 17.22 1.18
C PRO A 843 -11.09 17.94 1.89
N TYR A 844 -11.85 17.19 2.69
CA TYR A 844 -13.10 17.65 3.31
C TYR A 844 -13.12 17.51 4.84
N LEU A 845 -12.07 16.93 5.43
CA LEU A 845 -11.86 16.74 6.88
C LEU A 845 -10.54 17.36 7.33
N ARG A 846 -10.47 17.79 8.59
CA ARG A 846 -9.22 18.24 9.24
C ARG A 846 -8.57 17.08 10.01
N VAL A 847 -7.72 16.30 9.34
CA VAL A 847 -7.05 15.13 9.92
C VAL A 847 -5.68 15.46 10.55
N LYS A 848 -5.31 14.71 11.60
CA LYS A 848 -3.95 14.69 12.16
C LYS A 848 -3.03 13.96 11.16
N THR A 849 -2.14 14.72 10.51
CA THR A 849 -1.10 14.29 9.53
C THR A 849 -1.27 12.90 8.89
N GLU A 850 -1.64 12.87 7.61
CA GLU A 850 -1.88 11.64 6.80
C GLU A 850 -0.75 10.60 6.90
N GLU A 851 0.51 11.01 7.07
CA GLU A 851 1.67 10.09 7.12
C GLU A 851 1.71 9.19 8.35
N ASP A 852 1.19 9.65 9.49
CA ASP A 852 1.12 8.84 10.70
C ASP A 852 -0.05 7.84 10.63
N THR A 853 -1.02 8.06 9.73
CA THR A 853 -2.20 7.17 9.54
C THR A 853 -1.78 5.98 8.68
N GLU A 854 -0.90 6.22 7.71
CA GLU A 854 -0.44 5.23 6.74
C GLU A 854 0.50 4.16 7.34
N LYS A 855 1.43 4.55 8.22
CA LYS A 855 2.32 3.57 8.90
C LYS A 855 1.57 2.66 9.88
N ASN A 856 0.48 3.14 10.46
CA ASN A 856 -0.34 2.36 11.41
C ASN A 856 -1.48 1.58 10.74
N GLU A 857 -1.86 1.89 9.49
CA GLU A 857 -2.79 1.04 8.72
C GLU A 857 -2.22 -0.37 8.52
N ASP A 858 -0.89 -0.50 8.35
CA ASP A 858 -0.19 -1.79 8.26
C ASP A 858 -0.32 -2.63 9.55
N GLU A 859 -0.30 -2.00 10.73
CA GLU A 859 -0.40 -2.67 12.05
C GLU A 859 -1.85 -2.89 12.53
N ILE A 860 -2.78 -1.99 12.19
CA ILE A 860 -4.16 -2.04 12.71
C ILE A 860 -5.04 -2.99 11.89
N ILE A 861 -4.89 -3.01 10.57
CA ILE A 861 -5.66 -3.91 9.70
C ILE A 861 -5.35 -5.38 10.06
N GLN A 862 -4.10 -5.70 10.44
CA GLN A 862 -3.69 -7.05 10.89
C GLN A 862 -4.40 -7.52 12.17
N ASN A 863 -4.87 -6.62 13.02
CA ASN A 863 -5.47 -6.95 14.32
C ASN A 863 -7.01 -6.97 14.33
N GLU A 864 -7.67 -6.61 13.22
CA GLU A 864 -9.13 -6.57 13.13
C GLU A 864 -9.78 -7.95 13.40
N THR A 865 -10.83 -7.96 14.22
CA THR A 865 -11.68 -9.12 14.51
C THR A 865 -12.75 -9.30 13.43
N MET A 866 -13.13 -10.54 13.16
CA MET A 866 -14.25 -10.87 12.27
C MET A 866 -15.57 -10.68 13.02
N GLU A 867 -15.98 -9.43 13.28
CA GLU A 867 -17.38 -9.18 13.63
C GLU A 867 -18.18 -8.94 12.34
N TYR A 868 -18.72 -10.03 11.78
CA TYR A 868 -19.82 -10.03 10.82
C TYR A 868 -21.13 -10.33 11.54
#